data_AF-A0A963B0Z9-F1
#
_entry.id   AF-A0A963B0Z9-F1
#
_cell.length_a   1.000
_cell.length_b   1.000
_cell.length_c   1.000
_cell.angle_alpha   90.00
_cell.angle_beta   90.00
_cell.angle_gamma   90.00
#
_symmetry.space_group_name_H-M   'P 1'
#
loop_
_entity.id
_entity.type
_entity.pdbx_description
1 polymer ?
#
loop_
_entity_poly.entity_id
_entity_poly.type
_entity_poly.pdbx_seq_one_letter_code
_entity_poly.pdbx_strand_id
1 'polypeptide(L)'
;QNEHDACGVGFVADIKGRKSHQIIEQGLSILDRLTHRGAVGADPEAGDGAGILLQIPDEFFREVVEFDLPESGCYAVGMLFLTTDDVIRAEVESIVLKFVEAEGQHFLGWRDVPVDNSGLGQSVLPTEPVIRQVFIGRGENCSDQDAFERKLFAIRKLIANTVFHNYGEQSGTFYAASFSSRTITYKGMLLANQVGEYYPDLADERLTSALALVHQRFSTNTFPTWDLAHPFRMIAHNGEINTLRGNVNWMRARRSSMASEIMGEDLDKIWPLTYEGQSDSASFDNALELLVQGGYSLAHAMMVLIPEAWSGNDHMDEKRRAFYEYHAALMEPWDGPAAVAFTDGRQIGATLDRNGLRPARYLITDDGLVVMASEMGVLDIPEEKIVKKWRLQPGKMFLIDMEQGRIIDDAELKEQLASAKPYRKWLDATQISLVNLPVVVGSMSPDPETLRQRQQAFGYTQEDLKFLLTPMVLTGQEGTGSMGADNPPSVLSRRAKHLSTYFKQNFAQVTNPPIDPIREEIVMSLVSLIGPRPNLLGLSDGGTNMRLEISQPVLTNTDLERIRDIEDSSGGAFRTRTLDICYPVEKGSAGMKTALDALCERAEVTVGEGYNILILSDRNADADFISIPALLATSAVHHHLIRKGLRTESGLVVETGAALEVHHFATLAGYGAEAINPYIAFDTIQAMLPKISEDLDFDEAQKRYIKAVGKGLKKVFSKMGISTFQSYCGAQIFDAVGLSSTFVEQYFTGTATTVEGAGLKQIAQDTVRWHKNAFGKNPVYRNHLDVGGDYAYRLRGEDHAWTPNTIAKLQHATRANDQRTYELFARSMNEQNERLLTFRGLFDFNWAEQEIPLDEV
;
A
#
# COMPACT_ATOMS: atom_id res chain seq x y z
N GLN A 1 -14.61 -15.16 -21.68
CA GLN A 1 -14.39 -14.09 -22.70
C GLN A 1 -15.32 -12.88 -22.52
N ASN A 2 -16.19 -12.84 -21.50
CA ASN A 2 -16.95 -11.66 -21.06
C ASN A 2 -17.06 -11.67 -19.52
N GLU A 3 -15.92 -11.67 -18.82
CA GLU A 3 -15.91 -11.41 -17.37
C GLU A 3 -15.45 -9.97 -17.19
N HIS A 4 -16.36 -9.12 -16.70
CA HIS A 4 -16.10 -7.71 -16.43
C HIS A 4 -16.02 -7.53 -14.92
N ASP A 5 -14.80 -7.38 -14.43
CA ASP A 5 -14.46 -7.24 -13.01
C ASP A 5 -14.83 -5.83 -12.51
N ALA A 6 -16.08 -5.63 -12.08
CA ALA A 6 -16.51 -4.34 -11.56
C ALA A 6 -17.76 -4.42 -10.69
N CYS A 7 -17.57 -4.30 -9.37
CA CYS A 7 -18.62 -4.06 -8.36
C CYS A 7 -19.64 -2.99 -8.81
N GLY A 8 -20.84 -3.03 -8.23
CA GLY A 8 -21.84 -1.98 -8.36
C GLY A 8 -21.83 -1.06 -7.15
N VAL A 9 -21.60 0.24 -7.34
CA VAL A 9 -21.83 1.27 -6.30
C VAL A 9 -22.83 2.30 -6.79
N GLY A 10 -23.70 2.77 -5.90
CA GLY A 10 -24.58 3.90 -6.17
C GLY A 10 -25.22 4.47 -4.91
N PHE A 11 -25.76 5.68 -5.01
CA PHE A 11 -26.59 6.27 -3.98
C PHE A 11 -27.73 7.10 -4.56
N VAL A 12 -28.77 7.26 -3.75
CA VAL A 12 -29.85 8.22 -3.95
C VAL A 12 -29.87 9.17 -2.76
N ALA A 13 -30.06 10.47 -3.01
CA ALA A 13 -30.20 11.45 -1.95
C ALA A 13 -31.18 12.56 -2.34
N ASP A 14 -31.95 13.05 -1.37
CA ASP A 14 -32.72 14.28 -1.48
C ASP A 14 -31.85 15.47 -1.06
N ILE A 15 -31.61 16.41 -1.97
CA ILE A 15 -30.72 17.56 -1.72
C ILE A 15 -31.13 18.35 -0.48
N LYS A 16 -32.44 18.41 -0.17
CA LYS A 16 -32.99 19.19 0.95
C LYS A 16 -33.14 18.37 2.24
N GLY A 17 -32.61 17.15 2.28
CA GLY A 17 -32.65 16.29 3.46
C GLY A 17 -34.04 15.76 3.80
N ARG A 18 -35.00 15.77 2.84
CA ARG A 18 -36.36 15.26 3.10
C ARG A 18 -36.33 13.73 3.16
N LYS A 19 -36.72 13.18 4.29
CA LYS A 19 -36.79 11.72 4.49
C LYS A 19 -38.04 11.15 3.86
N SER A 20 -37.90 10.02 3.16
CA SER A 20 -39.04 9.24 2.67
C SER A 20 -38.67 7.77 2.50
N HIS A 21 -39.67 6.89 2.51
CA HIS A 21 -39.48 5.47 2.21
C HIS A 21 -39.06 5.25 0.74
N GLN A 22 -39.54 6.12 -0.16
CA GLN A 22 -39.21 6.08 -1.59
C GLN A 22 -37.71 6.11 -1.86
N ILE A 23 -36.90 6.81 -1.05
CA ILE A 23 -35.43 6.83 -1.19
C ILE A 23 -34.83 5.44 -0.97
N ILE A 24 -35.41 4.65 -0.04
CA ILE A 24 -34.97 3.30 0.28
C ILE A 24 -35.37 2.35 -0.86
N GLU A 25 -36.62 2.41 -1.33
CA GLU A 25 -37.10 1.64 -2.48
C GLU A 25 -36.23 1.90 -3.72
N GLN A 26 -35.90 3.17 -3.98
CA GLN A 26 -35.01 3.54 -5.06
C GLN A 26 -33.59 3.00 -4.87
N GLY A 27 -33.05 3.02 -3.64
CA GLY A 27 -31.77 2.39 -3.31
C GLY A 27 -31.77 0.89 -3.62
N LEU A 28 -32.79 0.16 -3.19
CA LEU A 28 -32.95 -1.27 -3.48
C LEU A 28 -33.11 -1.53 -4.98
N SER A 29 -33.87 -0.71 -5.70
CA SER A 29 -34.00 -0.83 -7.16
C SER A 29 -32.68 -0.59 -7.90
N ILE A 30 -31.77 0.26 -7.37
CA ILE A 30 -30.42 0.40 -7.92
C ILE A 30 -29.64 -0.91 -7.75
N LEU A 31 -29.72 -1.56 -6.58
CA LEU A 31 -29.08 -2.86 -6.35
C LEU A 31 -29.55 -3.91 -7.36
N ASP A 32 -30.87 -4.03 -7.57
CA ASP A 32 -31.45 -4.97 -8.53
C ASP A 32 -30.89 -4.79 -9.94
N ARG A 33 -30.74 -3.54 -10.38
CA ARG A 33 -30.23 -3.20 -11.71
C ARG A 33 -28.72 -3.27 -11.84
N LEU A 34 -27.99 -3.48 -10.73
CA LEU A 34 -26.56 -3.70 -10.73
C LEU A 34 -26.21 -5.19 -10.59
N THR A 35 -27.19 -6.10 -10.53
CA THR A 35 -26.97 -7.55 -10.40
C THR A 35 -26.00 -8.12 -11.43
N HIS A 36 -25.98 -7.62 -12.67
CA HIS A 36 -25.04 -8.04 -13.73
C HIS A 36 -23.57 -7.69 -13.46
N ARG A 37 -23.29 -6.92 -12.42
CA ARG A 37 -21.95 -6.53 -11.94
C ARG A 37 -21.46 -7.35 -10.75
N GLY A 38 -22.29 -8.23 -10.19
CA GLY A 38 -21.86 -9.17 -9.16
C GLY A 38 -21.43 -10.51 -9.72
N ALA A 39 -20.70 -11.27 -8.90
CA ALA A 39 -20.44 -12.67 -9.16
C ALA A 39 -21.61 -13.52 -8.63
N VAL A 40 -21.90 -14.61 -9.35
CA VAL A 40 -22.65 -15.75 -8.82
C VAL A 40 -21.73 -16.97 -8.87
N GLY A 41 -21.67 -17.69 -7.75
CA GLY A 41 -20.82 -18.87 -7.60
C GLY A 41 -21.41 -20.12 -8.25
N ALA A 42 -20.86 -21.28 -7.88
CA ALA A 42 -21.46 -22.58 -8.21
C ALA A 42 -22.84 -22.78 -7.54
N ASP A 43 -23.03 -22.16 -6.39
CA ASP A 43 -24.34 -21.95 -5.77
C ASP A 43 -24.92 -20.64 -6.34
N PRO A 44 -26.00 -20.69 -7.14
CA PRO A 44 -26.57 -19.51 -7.78
C PRO A 44 -27.20 -18.53 -6.79
N GLU A 45 -27.49 -18.97 -5.57
CA GLU A 45 -28.06 -18.16 -4.48
C GLU A 45 -26.97 -17.63 -3.52
N ALA A 46 -25.69 -17.90 -3.81
CA ALA A 46 -24.57 -17.36 -3.07
C ALA A 46 -24.03 -16.08 -3.73
N GLY A 47 -24.20 -14.95 -3.04
CA GLY A 47 -23.61 -13.67 -3.42
C GLY A 47 -22.36 -13.31 -2.63
N ASP A 48 -21.43 -12.59 -3.25
CA ASP A 48 -20.19 -12.09 -2.61
C ASP A 48 -20.44 -11.00 -1.56
N GLY A 49 -21.64 -10.40 -1.58
CA GLY A 49 -22.14 -9.47 -0.58
C GLY A 49 -22.81 -8.24 -1.16
N ALA A 50 -23.90 -7.82 -0.54
CA ALA A 50 -24.66 -6.63 -0.89
C ALA A 50 -25.21 -5.95 0.37
N GLY A 51 -25.54 -4.67 0.24
CA GLY A 51 -26.12 -3.92 1.35
C GLY A 51 -26.51 -2.49 1.02
N ILE A 52 -27.13 -1.86 2.01
CA ILE A 52 -27.66 -0.50 2.00
C ILE A 52 -27.33 0.22 3.31
N LEU A 53 -26.84 1.45 3.22
CA LEU A 53 -26.62 2.36 4.34
C LEU A 53 -27.64 3.50 4.25
N LEU A 54 -28.28 3.76 5.40
CA LEU A 54 -29.36 4.73 5.58
C LEU A 54 -29.04 5.67 6.74
N GLN A 55 -29.80 6.77 6.84
CA GLN A 55 -29.89 7.50 8.10
C GLN A 55 -30.72 6.70 9.12
N ILE A 56 -30.52 6.96 10.41
CA ILE A 56 -31.34 6.33 11.46
C ILE A 56 -32.82 6.71 11.29
N PRO A 57 -33.71 5.71 11.12
CA PRO A 57 -35.15 5.92 10.97
C PRO A 57 -35.83 6.00 12.35
N ASP A 58 -35.80 7.18 12.97
CA ASP A 58 -36.31 7.40 14.34
C ASP A 58 -37.77 6.97 14.55
N GLU A 59 -38.67 7.32 13.61
CA GLU A 59 -40.09 6.97 13.68
C GLU A 59 -40.32 5.46 13.68
N PHE A 60 -39.61 4.73 12.81
CA PHE A 60 -39.64 3.27 12.79
C PHE A 60 -39.15 2.69 14.12
N PHE A 61 -38.00 3.14 14.63
CA PHE A 61 -37.42 2.56 15.83
C PHE A 61 -38.28 2.72 17.07
N ARG A 62 -38.92 3.88 17.25
CA ARG A 62 -39.84 4.11 18.38
C ARG A 62 -41.01 3.12 18.43
N GLU A 63 -41.43 2.61 17.28
CA GLU A 63 -42.57 1.69 17.17
C GLU A 63 -42.18 0.22 17.32
N VAL A 64 -40.91 -0.13 17.10
CA VAL A 64 -40.45 -1.54 17.08
C VAL A 64 -39.58 -1.95 18.28
N VAL A 65 -39.31 -1.02 19.20
CA VAL A 65 -38.60 -1.32 20.46
C VAL A 65 -39.54 -1.21 21.66
N GLU A 66 -39.24 -1.96 22.72
CA GLU A 66 -40.05 -2.00 23.95
C GLU A 66 -39.62 -0.99 25.03
N PHE A 67 -38.61 -0.16 24.74
CA PHE A 67 -38.00 0.79 25.67
C PHE A 67 -38.02 2.21 25.14
N ASP A 68 -37.98 3.20 26.04
CA ASP A 68 -38.03 4.61 25.66
C ASP A 68 -36.74 5.06 24.97
N LEU A 69 -36.89 5.68 23.79
CA LEU A 69 -35.78 6.27 23.06
C LEU A 69 -35.67 7.78 23.37
N PRO A 70 -34.47 8.28 23.70
CA PRO A 70 -34.17 9.71 23.72
C PRO A 70 -34.52 10.43 22.41
N GLU A 71 -34.41 11.76 22.40
CA GLU A 71 -34.55 12.55 21.16
C GLU A 71 -33.60 12.03 20.06
N SER A 72 -34.03 12.09 18.80
CA SER A 72 -33.19 11.73 17.65
C SER A 72 -31.84 12.46 17.71
N GLY A 73 -30.75 11.71 17.56
CA GLY A 73 -29.37 12.22 17.72
C GLY A 73 -28.84 12.22 19.16
N CYS A 74 -29.68 11.93 20.16
CA CYS A 74 -29.27 11.64 21.55
C CYS A 74 -29.27 10.14 21.86
N TYR A 75 -29.50 9.29 20.87
CA TYR A 75 -29.25 7.85 20.96
C TYR A 75 -28.61 7.33 19.68
N ALA A 76 -27.98 6.17 19.78
CA ALA A 76 -27.28 5.47 18.73
C ALA A 76 -27.75 4.04 18.62
N VAL A 77 -27.55 3.47 17.43
CA VAL A 77 -27.84 2.08 17.11
C VAL A 77 -26.57 1.39 16.62
N GLY A 78 -26.18 0.32 17.30
CA GLY A 78 -25.14 -0.60 16.86
C GLY A 78 -25.76 -1.80 16.15
N MET A 79 -25.54 -1.94 14.85
CA MET A 79 -25.93 -3.13 14.09
C MET A 79 -24.80 -4.16 14.19
N LEU A 80 -25.02 -5.23 14.96
CA LEU A 80 -23.99 -6.21 15.30
C LEU A 80 -24.30 -7.57 14.67
N PHE A 81 -23.28 -8.14 14.04
CA PHE A 81 -23.22 -9.57 13.73
C PHE A 81 -22.58 -10.26 14.93
N LEU A 82 -23.26 -11.28 15.44
CA LEU A 82 -22.85 -12.05 16.60
C LEU A 82 -22.74 -13.52 16.21
N THR A 83 -21.91 -14.26 16.94
CA THR A 83 -21.77 -15.71 16.78
C THR A 83 -23.06 -16.46 17.06
N THR A 84 -23.24 -17.60 16.40
CA THR A 84 -24.33 -18.54 16.63
C THR A 84 -24.16 -19.33 17.92
N ASP A 85 -22.96 -19.37 18.51
CA ASP A 85 -22.71 -19.96 19.82
C ASP A 85 -23.30 -19.10 20.94
N ASP A 86 -24.31 -19.62 21.64
CA ASP A 86 -25.04 -18.89 22.68
C ASP A 86 -24.15 -18.44 23.85
N VAL A 87 -23.12 -19.22 24.20
CA VAL A 87 -22.23 -18.90 25.33
C VAL A 87 -21.31 -17.75 24.96
N ILE A 88 -20.63 -17.86 23.82
CA ILE A 88 -19.74 -16.79 23.32
C ILE A 88 -20.57 -15.54 23.02
N ARG A 89 -21.78 -15.68 22.48
CA ARG A 89 -22.67 -14.53 22.22
C ARG A 89 -23.03 -13.78 23.50
N ALA A 90 -23.40 -14.48 24.56
CA ALA A 90 -23.69 -13.86 25.85
C ALA A 90 -22.47 -13.12 26.44
N GLU A 91 -21.27 -13.68 26.27
CA GLU A 91 -20.02 -13.02 26.68
C GLU A 91 -19.74 -11.75 25.86
N VAL A 92 -19.92 -11.81 24.54
CA VAL A 92 -19.79 -10.63 23.65
C VAL A 92 -20.79 -9.54 24.01
N GLU A 93 -22.06 -9.90 24.26
CA GLU A 93 -23.08 -8.95 24.71
C GLU A 93 -22.70 -8.31 26.06
N SER A 94 -22.14 -9.09 26.99
CA SER A 94 -21.61 -8.57 28.25
C SER A 94 -20.44 -7.60 28.04
N ILE A 95 -19.55 -7.89 27.09
CA ILE A 95 -18.45 -6.99 26.69
C ILE A 95 -19.00 -5.67 26.15
N VAL A 96 -20.05 -5.71 25.31
CA VAL A 96 -20.72 -4.52 24.78
C VAL A 96 -21.25 -3.66 25.93
N LEU A 97 -22.06 -4.24 26.83
CA LEU A 97 -22.63 -3.51 27.98
C LEU A 97 -21.53 -2.91 28.85
N LYS A 98 -20.51 -3.69 29.18
CA LYS A 98 -19.37 -3.26 29.99
C LYS A 98 -18.71 -2.01 29.42
N PHE A 99 -18.41 -1.98 28.12
CA PHE A 99 -17.72 -0.84 27.52
C PHE A 99 -18.64 0.37 27.32
N VAL A 100 -19.92 0.16 27.02
CA VAL A 100 -20.91 1.24 26.94
C VAL A 100 -21.00 1.98 28.28
N GLU A 101 -21.15 1.24 29.39
CA GLU A 101 -21.23 1.81 30.73
C GLU A 101 -19.89 2.42 31.20
N ALA A 102 -18.77 1.73 30.96
CA ALA A 102 -17.44 2.21 31.36
C ALA A 102 -17.05 3.52 30.66
N GLU A 103 -17.54 3.74 29.44
CA GLU A 103 -17.33 4.96 28.66
C GLU A 103 -18.42 6.03 28.93
N GLY A 104 -19.24 5.82 29.96
CA GLY A 104 -20.22 6.79 30.48
C GLY A 104 -21.46 6.96 29.61
N GLN A 105 -21.75 6.02 28.71
CA GLN A 105 -22.96 6.02 27.89
C GLN A 105 -24.05 5.14 28.52
N HIS A 106 -25.29 5.31 28.08
CA HIS A 106 -26.44 4.61 28.67
C HIS A 106 -26.87 3.45 27.78
N PHE A 107 -26.78 2.22 28.27
CA PHE A 107 -27.43 1.10 27.59
C PHE A 107 -28.95 1.22 27.71
N LEU A 108 -29.67 1.19 26.58
CA LEU A 108 -31.13 1.32 26.54
C LEU A 108 -31.80 -0.04 26.37
N GLY A 109 -31.28 -0.88 25.46
CA GLY A 109 -31.85 -2.19 25.20
C GLY A 109 -31.27 -2.87 23.97
N TRP A 110 -31.66 -4.14 23.79
CA TRP A 110 -31.38 -4.95 22.61
C TRP A 110 -32.63 -5.13 21.78
N ARG A 111 -32.47 -5.22 20.46
CA ARG A 111 -33.50 -5.64 19.51
C ARG A 111 -32.95 -6.76 18.63
N ASP A 112 -33.65 -7.87 18.56
CA ASP A 112 -33.40 -8.90 17.56
C ASP A 112 -33.91 -8.41 16.20
N VAL A 113 -33.04 -8.40 15.19
CA VAL A 113 -33.41 -7.93 13.85
C VAL A 113 -34.18 -9.04 13.16
N PRO A 114 -35.41 -8.79 12.67
CA PRO A 114 -36.13 -9.79 11.90
C PRO A 114 -35.38 -10.04 10.59
N VAL A 115 -35.17 -11.32 10.26
CA VAL A 115 -34.54 -11.77 9.02
C VAL A 115 -35.33 -12.90 8.39
N ASP A 116 -35.30 -12.99 7.06
CA ASP A 116 -35.82 -14.13 6.29
C ASP A 116 -34.69 -14.78 5.49
N ASN A 117 -34.19 -15.91 6.00
CA ASN A 117 -33.08 -16.63 5.39
C ASN A 117 -33.52 -17.70 4.35
N SER A 118 -34.81 -17.75 4.00
CA SER A 118 -35.34 -18.76 3.07
C SER A 118 -34.74 -18.71 1.66
N GLY A 119 -34.23 -17.54 1.25
CA GLY A 119 -33.54 -17.34 -0.03
C GLY A 119 -32.02 -17.50 0.00
N LEU A 120 -31.40 -17.80 1.16
CA LEU A 120 -29.95 -17.94 1.22
C LEU A 120 -29.47 -19.25 0.59
N GLY A 121 -28.39 -19.16 -0.20
CA GLY A 121 -27.72 -20.34 -0.75
C GLY A 121 -27.22 -21.30 0.33
N GLN A 122 -27.17 -22.59 0.00
CA GLN A 122 -26.73 -23.66 0.90
C GLN A 122 -25.30 -23.47 1.40
N SER A 123 -24.43 -22.82 0.61
CA SER A 123 -23.07 -22.50 1.05
C SER A 123 -23.01 -21.31 2.03
N VAL A 124 -24.04 -20.45 2.06
CA VAL A 124 -24.07 -19.23 2.87
C VAL A 124 -24.76 -19.46 4.21
N LEU A 125 -25.83 -20.25 4.24
CA LEU A 125 -26.61 -20.57 5.45
C LEU A 125 -25.76 -20.92 6.69
N PRO A 126 -24.69 -21.76 6.60
CA PRO A 126 -23.88 -22.10 7.78
C PRO A 126 -23.06 -20.94 8.34
N THR A 127 -22.88 -19.87 7.57
CA THR A 127 -22.10 -18.68 7.92
C THR A 127 -22.95 -17.51 8.38
N GLU A 128 -24.28 -17.66 8.36
CA GLU A 128 -25.24 -16.64 8.79
C GLU A 128 -25.01 -16.26 10.26
N PRO A 129 -24.72 -14.98 10.56
CA PRO A 129 -24.55 -14.51 11.92
C PRO A 129 -25.91 -14.27 12.60
N VAL A 130 -25.92 -14.25 13.93
CA VAL A 130 -27.05 -13.71 14.69
C VAL A 130 -26.99 -12.19 14.63
N ILE A 131 -28.02 -11.56 14.07
CA ILE A 131 -28.04 -10.11 13.84
C ILE A 131 -28.88 -9.43 14.92
N ARG A 132 -28.23 -8.58 15.73
CA ARG A 132 -28.88 -7.81 16.79
C ARG A 132 -28.52 -6.34 16.73
N GLN A 133 -29.46 -5.51 17.16
CA GLN A 133 -29.26 -4.08 17.35
C GLN A 133 -29.12 -3.74 18.83
N VAL A 134 -28.07 -2.99 19.19
CA VAL A 134 -27.91 -2.39 20.52
C VAL A 134 -28.26 -0.91 20.48
N PHE A 135 -29.08 -0.46 21.43
CA PHE A 135 -29.49 0.94 21.55
C PHE A 135 -28.76 1.59 22.72
N ILE A 136 -28.14 2.74 22.45
CA ILE A 136 -27.27 3.44 23.40
C ILE A 136 -27.68 4.90 23.47
N GLY A 137 -28.05 5.37 24.66
CA GLY A 137 -28.30 6.78 24.96
C GLY A 137 -27.01 7.55 25.21
N ARG A 138 -26.98 8.80 24.74
CA ARG A 138 -25.87 9.72 24.92
C ARG A 138 -25.72 10.10 26.40
N GLY A 139 -24.54 9.86 26.95
CA GLY A 139 -24.17 10.26 28.30
C GLY A 139 -23.87 11.75 28.44
N GLU A 140 -23.86 12.25 29.67
CA GLU A 140 -23.58 13.66 30.00
C GLU A 140 -22.14 14.10 29.65
N ASN A 141 -21.22 13.14 29.49
CA ASN A 141 -19.84 13.40 29.08
C ASN A 141 -19.68 13.72 27.58
N CYS A 142 -20.76 13.72 26.80
CA CYS A 142 -20.77 14.11 25.39
C CYS A 142 -21.55 15.42 25.18
N SER A 143 -20.85 16.50 24.83
CA SER A 143 -21.44 17.84 24.66
C SER A 143 -22.49 17.91 23.56
N ASP A 144 -22.23 17.24 22.45
CA ASP A 144 -23.00 17.29 21.21
C ASP A 144 -23.03 15.91 20.55
N GLN A 145 -23.68 15.83 19.39
CA GLN A 145 -23.77 14.58 18.64
C GLN A 145 -22.41 14.18 18.05
N ASP A 146 -21.53 15.11 17.69
CA ASP A 146 -20.20 14.80 17.16
C ASP A 146 -19.30 14.18 18.25
N ALA A 147 -19.38 14.68 19.48
CA ALA A 147 -18.72 14.08 20.64
C ALA A 147 -19.25 12.67 20.91
N PHE A 148 -20.56 12.47 20.70
CA PHE A 148 -21.17 11.15 20.83
C PHE A 148 -20.70 10.18 19.74
N GLU A 149 -20.65 10.59 18.46
CA GLU A 149 -20.05 9.77 17.39
C GLU A 149 -18.61 9.35 17.70
N ARG A 150 -17.77 10.29 18.18
CA ARG A 150 -16.38 10.00 18.58
C ARG A 150 -16.32 8.95 19.69
N LYS A 151 -17.21 9.06 20.68
CA LYS A 151 -17.27 8.13 21.80
C LYS A 151 -17.76 6.75 21.35
N LEU A 152 -18.75 6.68 20.47
CA LEU A 152 -19.24 5.44 19.85
C LEU A 152 -18.16 4.75 19.01
N PHE A 153 -17.34 5.52 18.29
CA PHE A 153 -16.16 5.00 17.58
C PHE A 153 -15.18 4.30 18.54
N ALA A 154 -14.83 4.97 19.65
CA ALA A 154 -13.94 4.40 20.66
C ALA A 154 -14.53 3.13 21.30
N ILE A 155 -15.81 3.16 21.70
CA ILE A 155 -16.52 2.00 22.26
C ILE A 155 -16.51 0.82 21.28
N ARG A 156 -16.86 1.05 20.01
CA ARG A 156 -16.88 -0.02 19.00
C ARG A 156 -15.49 -0.64 18.82
N LYS A 157 -14.43 0.17 18.78
CA LYS A 157 -13.05 -0.32 18.66
C LYS A 157 -12.61 -1.10 19.90
N LEU A 158 -12.95 -0.64 21.11
CA LEU A 158 -12.69 -1.38 22.35
C LEU A 158 -13.36 -2.75 22.35
N ILE A 159 -14.64 -2.81 21.95
CA ILE A 159 -15.38 -4.07 21.86
C ILE A 159 -14.70 -4.98 20.84
N ALA A 160 -14.47 -4.51 19.61
CA ALA A 160 -13.84 -5.32 18.55
C ALA A 160 -12.45 -5.83 18.94
N ASN A 161 -11.60 -4.96 19.50
CA ASN A 161 -10.25 -5.33 19.94
C ASN A 161 -10.28 -6.36 21.08
N THR A 162 -11.21 -6.20 22.04
CA THR A 162 -11.34 -7.14 23.16
C THR A 162 -11.86 -8.50 22.71
N VAL A 163 -12.87 -8.52 21.85
CA VAL A 163 -13.41 -9.76 21.29
C VAL A 163 -12.36 -10.48 20.44
N PHE A 164 -11.65 -9.75 19.59
CA PHE A 164 -10.55 -10.31 18.80
C PHE A 164 -9.43 -10.87 19.68
N HIS A 165 -9.05 -10.17 20.76
CA HIS A 165 -8.03 -10.65 21.70
C HIS A 165 -8.48 -11.92 22.46
N ASN A 166 -9.74 -11.97 22.91
CA ASN A 166 -10.23 -13.07 23.74
C ASN A 166 -10.45 -14.36 22.96
N TYR A 167 -10.89 -14.28 21.70
CA TYR A 167 -11.31 -15.45 20.95
C TYR A 167 -10.56 -15.62 19.62
N GLY A 168 -9.80 -14.64 19.13
CA GLY A 168 -9.05 -14.73 17.87
C GLY A 168 -9.96 -15.14 16.70
N GLU A 169 -9.53 -16.14 15.92
CA GLU A 169 -10.35 -16.74 14.86
C GLU A 169 -11.58 -17.50 15.38
N GLN A 170 -11.58 -17.93 16.65
CA GLN A 170 -12.74 -18.54 17.31
C GLN A 170 -13.81 -17.51 17.71
N SER A 171 -13.53 -16.21 17.54
CA SER A 171 -14.50 -15.15 17.85
C SER A 171 -15.80 -15.24 17.06
N GLY A 172 -15.80 -15.96 15.92
CA GLY A 172 -16.98 -16.24 15.11
C GLY A 172 -17.79 -14.99 14.78
N THR A 173 -17.65 -14.44 13.57
CA THR A 173 -18.56 -13.41 13.01
C THR A 173 -18.81 -12.13 13.85
N PHE A 174 -18.13 -11.87 14.99
CA PHE A 174 -18.35 -10.62 15.71
C PHE A 174 -17.92 -9.43 14.84
N TYR A 175 -18.90 -8.63 14.44
CA TYR A 175 -18.65 -7.47 13.61
C TYR A 175 -19.74 -6.42 13.80
N ALA A 176 -19.34 -5.18 14.06
CA ALA A 176 -20.26 -4.05 14.09
C ALA A 176 -20.38 -3.45 12.68
N ALA A 177 -21.46 -3.74 11.96
CA ALA A 177 -21.74 -3.21 10.63
C ALA A 177 -21.88 -1.69 10.64
N SER A 178 -22.59 -1.16 11.64
CA SER A 178 -22.66 0.26 11.97
C SER A 178 -22.74 0.43 13.48
N PHE A 179 -22.33 1.58 14.00
CA PHE A 179 -22.42 1.91 15.43
C PHE A 179 -22.41 3.43 15.58
N SER A 180 -23.57 4.04 15.30
CA SER A 180 -23.69 5.48 15.09
C SER A 180 -25.05 5.98 15.59
N SER A 181 -25.15 7.28 15.86
CA SER A 181 -26.37 8.06 16.07
C SER A 181 -26.91 8.72 14.80
N ARG A 182 -26.26 8.49 13.65
CA ARG A 182 -26.61 9.09 12.35
C ARG A 182 -26.97 8.07 11.30
N THR A 183 -26.18 7.00 11.18
CA THR A 183 -26.31 6.02 10.11
C THR A 183 -26.54 4.61 10.63
N ILE A 184 -27.19 3.80 9.80
CA ILE A 184 -27.35 2.37 10.03
C ILE A 184 -27.12 1.61 8.71
N THR A 185 -26.50 0.44 8.78
CA THR A 185 -26.17 -0.38 7.61
C THR A 185 -26.83 -1.75 7.68
N TYR A 186 -27.62 -2.09 6.67
CA TYR A 186 -28.18 -3.42 6.43
C TYR A 186 -27.38 -4.09 5.32
N LYS A 187 -26.67 -5.17 5.62
CA LYS A 187 -25.79 -5.84 4.65
C LYS A 187 -25.57 -7.30 5.01
N GLY A 188 -25.14 -8.09 4.03
CA GLY A 188 -24.75 -9.48 4.28
C GLY A 188 -24.17 -10.14 3.04
N MET A 189 -23.89 -11.44 3.13
CA MET A 189 -23.56 -12.29 1.99
C MET A 189 -24.83 -12.60 1.17
N LEU A 190 -25.40 -11.55 0.61
CA LEU A 190 -26.67 -11.57 -0.11
C LEU A 190 -26.42 -11.25 -1.59
N LEU A 191 -27.25 -11.79 -2.47
CA LEU A 191 -27.41 -11.22 -3.81
C LEU A 191 -28.03 -9.82 -3.69
N ALA A 192 -27.77 -8.98 -4.68
CA ALA A 192 -28.23 -7.59 -4.63
C ALA A 192 -29.75 -7.44 -4.50
N ASN A 193 -30.52 -8.34 -5.12
CA ASN A 193 -31.98 -8.38 -5.03
C ASN A 193 -32.53 -8.98 -3.73
N GLN A 194 -31.70 -9.68 -2.97
CA GLN A 194 -32.12 -10.32 -1.72
C GLN A 194 -32.06 -9.38 -0.52
N VAL A 195 -31.44 -8.21 -0.63
CA VAL A 195 -31.27 -7.31 0.53
C VAL A 195 -32.61 -6.90 1.13
N GLY A 196 -33.59 -6.54 0.29
CA GLY A 196 -34.93 -6.18 0.75
C GLY A 196 -35.78 -7.37 1.19
N GLU A 197 -35.51 -8.57 0.66
CA GLU A 197 -36.21 -9.81 1.03
C GLU A 197 -35.71 -10.34 2.39
N TYR A 198 -34.39 -10.33 2.58
CA TYR A 198 -33.74 -10.84 3.79
C TYR A 198 -33.98 -9.95 5.01
N TYR A 199 -34.11 -8.63 4.83
CA TYR A 199 -34.42 -7.69 5.92
C TYR A 199 -35.83 -7.09 5.78
N PRO A 200 -36.85 -7.73 6.39
CA PRO A 200 -38.23 -7.23 6.40
C PRO A 200 -38.39 -5.78 6.85
N ASP A 201 -37.50 -5.28 7.72
CA ASP A 201 -37.47 -3.88 8.15
C ASP A 201 -37.46 -2.90 6.95
N LEU A 202 -36.75 -3.24 5.86
CA LEU A 202 -36.59 -2.39 4.69
C LEU A 202 -37.88 -2.24 3.86
N ALA A 203 -38.90 -3.06 4.11
CA ALA A 203 -40.20 -2.97 3.47
C ALA A 203 -41.24 -2.18 4.31
N ASP A 204 -40.90 -1.76 5.54
CA ASP A 204 -41.79 -0.98 6.40
C ASP A 204 -41.81 0.49 5.97
N GLU A 205 -42.98 1.02 5.60
CA GLU A 205 -43.15 2.40 5.13
C GLU A 205 -42.72 3.47 6.15
N ARG A 206 -42.69 3.12 7.46
CA ARG A 206 -42.21 4.02 8.53
C ARG A 206 -40.69 4.16 8.51
N LEU A 207 -39.98 3.21 7.89
CA LEU A 207 -38.54 3.29 7.69
C LEU A 207 -38.28 4.33 6.61
N THR A 208 -37.83 5.52 7.02
CA THR A 208 -37.59 6.65 6.12
C THR A 208 -36.15 7.16 6.22
N SER A 209 -35.58 7.58 5.09
CA SER A 209 -34.24 8.16 5.02
C SER A 209 -34.18 9.24 3.94
N ALA A 210 -33.29 10.23 4.08
CA ALA A 210 -33.01 11.21 3.02
C ALA A 210 -31.90 10.75 2.06
N LEU A 211 -31.16 9.71 2.44
CA LEU A 211 -30.12 9.09 1.61
C LEU A 211 -30.22 7.56 1.66
N ALA A 212 -29.85 6.92 0.56
CA ALA A 212 -29.62 5.48 0.49
C ALA A 212 -28.33 5.23 -0.30
N LEU A 213 -27.29 4.75 0.38
CA LEU A 213 -26.02 4.35 -0.23
C LEU A 213 -26.01 2.83 -0.37
N VAL A 214 -25.83 2.33 -1.59
CA VAL A 214 -25.89 0.89 -1.88
C VAL A 214 -24.63 0.39 -2.54
N HIS A 215 -24.34 -0.89 -2.32
CA HIS A 215 -23.22 -1.55 -2.94
C HIS A 215 -23.47 -3.05 -3.16
N GLN A 216 -22.98 -3.55 -4.29
CA GLN A 216 -22.86 -4.97 -4.60
C GLN A 216 -21.40 -5.30 -4.88
N ARG A 217 -20.87 -6.27 -4.15
CA ARG A 217 -19.47 -6.70 -4.20
C ARG A 217 -19.25 -7.77 -5.26
N PHE A 218 -18.03 -7.78 -5.79
CA PHE A 218 -17.42 -8.85 -6.57
C PHE A 218 -16.06 -9.14 -5.92
N SER A 219 -15.81 -10.37 -5.50
CA SER A 219 -14.61 -10.74 -4.74
C SER A 219 -13.63 -11.51 -5.62
N THR A 220 -12.49 -10.90 -5.93
CA THR A 220 -11.38 -11.55 -6.65
C THR A 220 -10.25 -12.03 -5.75
N ASN A 221 -10.10 -11.41 -4.57
CA ASN A 221 -8.89 -11.55 -3.74
C ASN A 221 -9.13 -12.14 -2.34
N THR A 222 -10.38 -12.18 -1.86
CA THR A 222 -10.71 -12.75 -0.54
C THR A 222 -11.86 -13.73 -0.65
N PHE A 223 -11.94 -14.68 0.27
CA PHE A 223 -13.17 -15.44 0.44
C PHE A 223 -14.29 -14.49 0.90
N PRO A 224 -15.51 -14.60 0.35
CA PRO A 224 -16.61 -13.75 0.75
C PRO A 224 -17.04 -14.09 2.19
N THR A 225 -17.25 -13.05 3.00
CA THR A 225 -17.71 -13.15 4.38
C THR A 225 -18.69 -12.01 4.67
N TRP A 226 -19.60 -12.20 5.63
CA TRP A 226 -20.67 -11.24 5.96
C TRP A 226 -20.15 -9.85 6.33
N ASP A 227 -19.03 -9.80 7.06
CA ASP A 227 -18.39 -8.56 7.50
C ASP A 227 -17.73 -7.77 6.37
N LEU A 228 -17.30 -8.46 5.31
CA LEU A 228 -16.68 -7.87 4.11
C LEU A 228 -17.69 -7.37 3.08
N ALA A 229 -18.98 -7.64 3.26
CA ALA A 229 -20.03 -6.99 2.46
C ALA A 229 -19.98 -5.46 2.69
N HIS A 230 -20.40 -4.71 1.68
CA HIS A 230 -20.50 -3.25 1.73
C HIS A 230 -21.98 -2.82 1.81
N PRO A 231 -22.28 -1.56 2.17
CA PRO A 231 -21.35 -0.49 2.59
C PRO A 231 -20.57 -0.80 3.87
N PHE A 232 -19.47 -0.07 4.05
CA PHE A 232 -18.83 0.08 5.37
C PHE A 232 -19.44 1.26 6.12
N ARG A 233 -18.81 1.72 7.21
CA ARG A 233 -19.46 2.68 8.13
C ARG A 233 -19.61 4.05 7.49
N MET A 234 -18.65 4.42 6.65
CA MET A 234 -18.61 5.71 5.99
C MET A 234 -18.52 5.61 4.47
N ILE A 235 -18.14 4.46 3.90
CA ILE A 235 -17.87 4.33 2.46
C ILE A 235 -18.58 3.16 1.78
N ALA A 236 -18.75 3.30 0.48
CA ALA A 236 -18.84 2.21 -0.47
C ALA A 236 -17.80 2.42 -1.57
N HIS A 237 -16.93 1.43 -1.79
CA HIS A 237 -15.78 1.54 -2.68
C HIS A 237 -15.89 0.51 -3.81
N ASN A 238 -15.91 1.01 -5.04
CA ASN A 238 -15.73 0.21 -6.24
C ASN A 238 -14.31 0.41 -6.76
N GLY A 239 -13.47 -0.60 -6.62
CA GLY A 239 -12.05 -0.48 -6.96
C GLY A 239 -11.15 -1.39 -6.14
N GLU A 240 -9.86 -1.08 -6.17
CA GLU A 240 -8.82 -1.76 -5.38
C GLU A 240 -7.74 -0.76 -4.97
N ILE A 241 -7.34 -0.79 -3.70
CA ILE A 241 -6.24 0.05 -3.19
C ILE A 241 -4.92 -0.70 -3.30
N ASN A 242 -4.13 -0.39 -4.34
CA ASN A 242 -2.88 -1.10 -4.64
C ASN A 242 -1.70 -0.70 -3.74
N THR A 243 -1.83 0.36 -2.92
CA THR A 243 -0.83 0.77 -1.93
C THR A 243 -1.15 0.31 -0.50
N LEU A 244 -2.16 -0.55 -0.31
CA LEU A 244 -2.72 -0.92 0.99
C LEU A 244 -1.67 -1.24 2.06
N ARG A 245 -0.73 -2.15 1.76
CA ARG A 245 0.27 -2.60 2.74
C ARG A 245 1.16 -1.45 3.22
N GLY A 246 1.57 -0.56 2.31
CA GLY A 246 2.32 0.65 2.66
C GLY A 246 1.51 1.55 3.59
N ASN A 247 0.26 1.83 3.23
CA ASN A 247 -0.61 2.71 4.01
C ASN A 247 -0.88 2.14 5.42
N VAL A 248 -1.16 0.85 5.54
CA VAL A 248 -1.37 0.17 6.83
C VAL A 248 -0.10 0.20 7.69
N ASN A 249 1.06 -0.06 7.09
CA ASN A 249 2.34 0.00 7.79
C ASN A 249 2.64 1.40 8.33
N TRP A 250 2.42 2.44 7.51
CA TRP A 250 2.62 3.82 7.93
C TRP A 250 1.59 4.26 8.98
N MET A 251 0.33 3.85 8.88
CA MET A 251 -0.68 4.08 9.92
C MET A 251 -0.30 3.42 11.26
N ARG A 252 0.24 2.19 11.23
CA ARG A 252 0.77 1.52 12.42
C ARG A 252 1.96 2.27 13.02
N ALA A 253 2.88 2.76 12.18
CA ALA A 253 4.05 3.51 12.63
C ALA A 253 3.66 4.85 13.28
N ARG A 254 2.59 5.50 12.82
CA ARG A 254 2.08 6.77 13.37
C ARG A 254 1.49 6.65 14.77
N ARG A 255 1.11 5.45 15.22
CA ARG A 255 0.48 5.25 16.53
C ARG A 255 1.22 5.97 17.66
N SER A 256 2.54 5.84 17.71
CA SER A 256 3.35 6.39 18.81
C SER A 256 3.47 7.92 18.79
N SER A 257 3.34 8.56 17.61
CA SER A 257 3.53 10.00 17.43
C SER A 257 2.21 10.76 17.20
N MET A 258 1.08 10.06 17.15
CA MET A 258 -0.24 10.66 16.88
C MET A 258 -0.84 11.21 18.18
N ALA A 259 -1.32 12.45 18.14
CA ALA A 259 -2.00 13.09 19.25
C ALA A 259 -3.24 13.84 18.74
N SER A 260 -4.33 13.81 19.49
CA SER A 260 -5.57 14.53 19.14
C SER A 260 -6.11 15.28 20.35
N GLU A 261 -6.32 16.59 20.21
CA GLU A 261 -6.97 17.42 21.23
C GLU A 261 -8.43 17.01 21.45
N ILE A 262 -9.11 16.54 20.39
CA ILE A 262 -10.55 16.27 20.40
C ILE A 262 -10.84 14.85 20.88
N MET A 263 -10.03 13.86 20.49
CA MET A 263 -10.19 12.48 20.97
C MET A 263 -9.53 12.25 22.33
N GLY A 264 -8.50 13.03 22.68
CA GLY A 264 -7.80 12.89 23.97
C GLY A 264 -7.36 11.45 24.23
N GLU A 265 -7.67 10.95 25.44
CA GLU A 265 -7.32 9.60 25.89
C GLU A 265 -8.00 8.48 25.10
N ASP A 266 -9.09 8.76 24.37
CA ASP A 266 -9.75 7.73 23.56
C ASP A 266 -8.89 7.26 22.38
N LEU A 267 -7.93 8.09 21.94
CA LEU A 267 -7.02 7.73 20.85
C LEU A 267 -6.14 6.52 21.18
N ASP A 268 -5.81 6.28 22.45
CA ASP A 268 -5.02 5.10 22.83
C ASP A 268 -5.84 3.81 22.84
N LYS A 269 -7.17 3.94 22.90
CA LYS A 269 -8.13 2.81 23.05
C LYS A 269 -8.48 2.14 21.72
N ILE A 270 -8.25 2.81 20.59
CA ILE A 270 -8.72 2.34 19.27
C ILE A 270 -7.78 1.34 18.58
N TRP A 271 -6.59 1.10 19.13
CA TRP A 271 -5.56 0.29 18.48
C TRP A 271 -5.67 -1.21 18.80
N PRO A 272 -5.45 -2.12 17.83
CA PRO A 272 -5.12 -1.83 16.43
C PRO A 272 -6.30 -1.26 15.63
N LEU A 273 -6.03 -0.23 14.81
CA LEU A 273 -7.06 0.40 13.97
C LEU A 273 -7.55 -0.54 12.86
N THR A 274 -6.61 -1.27 12.25
CA THR A 274 -6.80 -2.20 11.14
C THR A 274 -6.10 -3.52 11.47
N TYR A 275 -6.83 -4.63 11.41
CA TYR A 275 -6.30 -5.97 11.65
C TYR A 275 -5.53 -6.49 10.43
N GLU A 276 -4.63 -7.44 10.64
CA GLU A 276 -3.96 -8.12 9.54
C GLU A 276 -4.95 -8.98 8.74
N GLY A 277 -4.85 -8.98 7.41
CA GLY A 277 -5.78 -9.71 6.53
C GLY A 277 -7.12 -9.00 6.25
N GLN A 278 -7.38 -7.83 6.85
CA GLN A 278 -8.58 -7.05 6.55
C GLN A 278 -8.56 -6.51 5.10
N SER A 279 -9.73 -6.42 4.46
CA SER A 279 -9.82 -5.92 3.08
C SER A 279 -9.31 -4.48 2.96
N ASP A 280 -8.92 -4.13 1.74
CA ASP A 280 -8.42 -2.81 1.37
C ASP A 280 -9.41 -1.68 1.72
N SER A 281 -10.67 -1.92 1.39
CA SER A 281 -11.79 -1.02 1.53
C SER A 281 -12.16 -0.84 3.01
N ALA A 282 -12.14 -1.92 3.79
CA ALA A 282 -12.35 -1.83 5.24
C ALA A 282 -11.21 -1.07 5.93
N SER A 283 -9.97 -1.25 5.47
CA SER A 283 -8.80 -0.51 5.96
C SER A 283 -8.89 0.98 5.66
N PHE A 284 -9.38 1.34 4.48
CA PHE A 284 -9.65 2.73 4.09
C PHE A 284 -10.77 3.35 4.93
N ASP A 285 -11.88 2.63 5.14
CA ASP A 285 -12.99 3.07 5.98
C ASP A 285 -12.51 3.39 7.41
N ASN A 286 -11.68 2.51 7.99
CA ASN A 286 -11.09 2.75 9.32
C ASN A 286 -10.20 4.00 9.36
N ALA A 287 -9.41 4.25 8.30
CA ALA A 287 -8.55 5.42 8.20
C ALA A 287 -9.37 6.70 8.05
N LEU A 288 -10.40 6.68 7.20
CA LEU A 288 -11.33 7.80 7.01
C LEU A 288 -12.06 8.14 8.31
N GLU A 289 -12.59 7.13 8.98
CA GLU A 289 -13.30 7.30 10.24
C GLU A 289 -12.38 7.88 11.32
N LEU A 290 -11.13 7.42 11.43
CA LEU A 290 -10.16 8.02 12.34
C LEU A 290 -9.92 9.51 12.04
N LEU A 291 -9.77 9.90 10.76
CA LEU A 291 -9.58 11.30 10.40
C LEU A 291 -10.80 12.15 10.77
N VAL A 292 -12.00 11.67 10.45
CA VAL A 292 -13.25 12.40 10.75
C VAL A 292 -13.45 12.53 12.26
N GLN A 293 -13.31 11.43 13.00
CA GLN A 293 -13.40 11.46 14.47
C GLN A 293 -12.24 12.24 15.11
N GLY A 294 -11.11 12.35 14.42
CA GLY A 294 -9.97 13.18 14.81
C GLY A 294 -10.15 14.68 14.54
N GLY A 295 -11.24 15.11 13.89
CA GLY A 295 -11.60 16.51 13.68
C GLY A 295 -11.57 17.01 12.23
N TYR A 296 -11.19 16.16 11.27
CA TYR A 296 -11.28 16.53 9.86
C TYR A 296 -12.75 16.59 9.42
N SER A 297 -13.11 17.54 8.54
CA SER A 297 -14.38 17.42 7.83
C SER A 297 -14.31 16.22 6.88
N LEU A 298 -15.46 15.62 6.56
CA LEU A 298 -15.53 14.45 5.68
C LEU A 298 -14.84 14.69 4.33
N ALA A 299 -15.11 15.84 3.70
CA ALA A 299 -14.49 16.23 2.45
C ALA A 299 -12.97 16.46 2.57
N HIS A 300 -12.51 17.05 3.67
CA HIS A 300 -11.08 17.27 3.92
C HIS A 300 -10.36 15.93 4.10
N ALA A 301 -10.90 15.00 4.90
CA ALA A 301 -10.34 13.67 5.08
C ALA A 301 -10.23 12.90 3.75
N MET A 302 -11.26 12.97 2.91
CA MET A 302 -11.23 12.37 1.57
C MET A 302 -10.17 12.97 0.65
N MET A 303 -9.97 14.30 0.69
CA MET A 303 -8.91 14.97 -0.09
C MET A 303 -7.49 14.64 0.39
N VAL A 304 -7.34 14.24 1.66
CA VAL A 304 -6.06 13.81 2.24
C VAL A 304 -5.75 12.36 1.89
N LEU A 305 -6.75 11.48 1.92
CA LEU A 305 -6.59 10.06 1.57
C LEU A 305 -6.46 9.84 0.06
N ILE A 306 -7.29 10.53 -0.74
CA ILE A 306 -7.29 10.45 -2.21
C ILE A 306 -7.00 11.86 -2.78
N PRO A 307 -5.74 12.32 -2.70
CA PRO A 307 -5.36 13.64 -3.19
C PRO A 307 -5.24 13.65 -4.72
N GLU A 308 -5.51 14.83 -5.29
CA GLU A 308 -5.29 15.09 -6.71
C GLU A 308 -3.81 15.03 -7.10
N ALA A 309 -3.56 14.80 -8.39
CA ALA A 309 -2.23 14.99 -8.97
C ALA A 309 -1.86 16.49 -8.97
N TRP A 310 -1.11 16.89 -7.94
CA TRP A 310 -0.64 18.27 -7.73
C TRP A 310 0.81 18.48 -8.21
N SER A 311 1.65 17.45 -8.06
CA SER A 311 3.07 17.49 -8.41
C SER A 311 3.22 17.52 -9.94
N GLY A 312 3.75 18.63 -10.49
CA GLY A 312 3.92 18.82 -11.94
C GLY A 312 2.70 19.39 -12.69
N ASN A 313 1.65 19.83 -11.98
CA ASN A 313 0.50 20.49 -12.59
C ASN A 313 0.64 22.03 -12.56
N ASP A 314 1.15 22.60 -13.65
CA ASP A 314 1.37 24.05 -13.78
C ASP A 314 0.08 24.88 -13.88
N HIS A 315 -1.08 24.25 -14.06
CA HIS A 315 -2.38 24.92 -14.12
C HIS A 315 -3.11 24.97 -12.77
N MET A 316 -2.57 24.34 -11.73
CA MET A 316 -3.16 24.36 -10.38
C MET A 316 -2.86 25.68 -9.67
N ASP A 317 -3.89 26.25 -9.04
CA ASP A 317 -3.76 27.43 -8.19
C ASP A 317 -2.74 27.22 -7.06
N GLU A 318 -1.97 28.27 -6.73
CA GLU A 318 -0.88 28.19 -5.76
C GLU A 318 -1.35 27.82 -4.35
N LYS A 319 -2.51 28.29 -3.89
CA LYS A 319 -3.02 27.94 -2.56
C LYS A 319 -3.40 26.46 -2.51
N ARG A 320 -4.04 25.97 -3.56
CA ARG A 320 -4.41 24.55 -3.68
C ARG A 320 -3.19 23.65 -3.78
N ARG A 321 -2.15 24.09 -4.51
CA ARG A 321 -0.85 23.39 -4.54
C ARG A 321 -0.23 23.34 -3.14
N ALA A 322 -0.18 24.47 -2.44
CA ALA A 322 0.35 24.54 -1.07
C ALA A 322 -0.46 23.67 -0.08
N PHE A 323 -1.78 23.59 -0.25
CA PHE A 323 -2.62 22.67 0.52
C PHE A 323 -2.18 21.22 0.32
N TYR A 324 -2.07 20.75 -0.92
CA TYR A 324 -1.70 19.35 -1.18
C TYR A 324 -0.26 19.04 -0.79
N GLU A 325 0.67 19.96 -1.04
CA GLU A 325 2.08 19.84 -0.63
C GLU A 325 2.22 19.72 0.89
N TYR A 326 1.46 20.49 1.66
CA TYR A 326 1.43 20.38 3.12
C TYR A 326 0.92 19.01 3.59
N HIS A 327 -0.15 18.49 2.98
CA HIS A 327 -0.75 17.21 3.38
C HIS A 327 0.04 15.99 2.87
N ALA A 328 0.82 16.11 1.79
CA ALA A 328 1.69 15.04 1.29
C ALA A 328 2.77 14.61 2.31
N ALA A 329 3.08 15.45 3.30
CA ALA A 329 3.95 15.08 4.43
C ALA A 329 3.22 14.32 5.55
N LEU A 330 1.91 14.54 5.69
CA LEU A 330 1.09 13.96 6.74
C LEU A 330 0.61 12.56 6.36
N MET A 331 0.12 12.41 5.13
CA MET A 331 -0.51 11.19 4.63
C MET A 331 -0.01 10.86 3.22
N GLU A 332 0.47 9.63 3.05
CA GLU A 332 0.68 9.06 1.73
C GLU A 332 -0.67 8.77 1.03
N PRO A 333 -0.78 8.98 -0.29
CA PRO A 333 -1.98 8.64 -1.02
C PRO A 333 -2.35 7.16 -0.91
N TRP A 334 -3.64 6.90 -0.65
CA TRP A 334 -4.26 5.59 -0.80
C TRP A 334 -4.63 5.42 -2.27
N ASP A 335 -3.67 4.92 -3.05
CA ASP A 335 -3.72 4.88 -4.51
C ASP A 335 -4.33 3.56 -5.03
N GLY A 336 -4.73 3.59 -6.30
CA GLY A 336 -5.39 2.48 -6.99
C GLY A 336 -6.70 2.92 -7.64
N PRO A 337 -7.31 2.09 -8.51
CA PRO A 337 -8.61 2.40 -9.10
C PRO A 337 -9.64 2.55 -7.99
N ALA A 338 -10.33 3.69 -7.93
CA ALA A 338 -11.31 3.89 -6.88
C ALA A 338 -12.44 4.82 -7.36
N ALA A 339 -13.68 4.32 -7.26
CA ALA A 339 -14.86 5.15 -7.17
C ALA A 339 -15.43 4.96 -5.77
N VAL A 340 -15.23 5.97 -4.91
CA VAL A 340 -15.64 5.93 -3.50
C VAL A 340 -16.82 6.85 -3.32
N ALA A 341 -17.96 6.27 -2.96
CA ALA A 341 -19.08 7.01 -2.38
C ALA A 341 -18.92 7.02 -0.86
N PHE A 342 -19.18 8.15 -0.22
CA PHE A 342 -18.92 8.33 1.20
C PHE A 342 -19.99 9.21 1.87
N THR A 343 -20.25 8.97 3.16
CA THR A 343 -21.23 9.72 3.95
C THR A 343 -20.96 9.62 5.45
N ASP A 344 -21.33 10.65 6.19
CA ASP A 344 -21.42 10.69 7.66
C ASP A 344 -22.87 10.79 8.15
N GLY A 345 -23.85 10.63 7.24
CA GLY A 345 -25.27 10.82 7.48
C GLY A 345 -25.78 12.26 7.32
N ARG A 346 -24.90 13.28 7.33
CA ARG A 346 -25.25 14.70 7.09
C ARG A 346 -24.93 15.12 5.66
N GLN A 347 -23.79 14.64 5.17
CA GLN A 347 -23.31 14.86 3.83
C GLN A 347 -23.18 13.52 3.11
N ILE A 348 -23.36 13.53 1.79
CA ILE A 348 -23.05 12.38 0.94
C ILE A 348 -22.30 12.86 -0.28
N GLY A 349 -21.25 12.13 -0.65
CA GLY A 349 -20.43 12.51 -1.79
C GLY A 349 -19.84 11.31 -2.51
N ALA A 350 -19.18 11.61 -3.62
CA ALA A 350 -18.36 10.67 -4.34
C ALA A 350 -17.09 11.34 -4.86
N THR A 351 -16.00 10.59 -4.85
CA THR A 351 -14.73 10.97 -5.49
C THR A 351 -14.22 9.81 -6.33
N LEU A 352 -13.46 10.16 -7.36
CA LEU A 352 -12.64 9.19 -8.09
C LEU A 352 -11.21 9.24 -7.59
N ASP A 353 -10.47 8.17 -7.87
CA ASP A 353 -9.01 8.18 -7.82
C ASP A 353 -8.41 9.24 -8.77
N ARG A 354 -7.13 9.52 -8.58
CA ARG A 354 -6.38 10.52 -9.35
C ARG A 354 -6.39 10.30 -10.86
N ASN A 355 -6.53 9.05 -11.30
CA ASN A 355 -6.52 8.65 -12.70
C ASN A 355 -7.96 8.49 -13.25
N GLY A 356 -8.95 8.36 -12.37
CA GLY A 356 -10.36 8.13 -12.68
C GLY A 356 -10.58 6.82 -13.42
N LEU A 357 -10.04 5.74 -12.85
CA LEU A 357 -10.02 4.41 -13.46
C LEU A 357 -11.36 3.67 -13.33
N ARG A 358 -12.27 4.17 -12.47
CA ARG A 358 -13.61 3.60 -12.27
C ARG A 358 -14.71 4.58 -12.69
N PRO A 359 -15.83 4.09 -13.26
CA PRO A 359 -16.92 4.95 -13.69
C PRO A 359 -17.77 5.41 -12.50
N ALA A 360 -18.10 6.70 -12.48
CA ALA A 360 -19.16 7.24 -11.63
C ALA A 360 -19.95 8.27 -12.43
N ARG A 361 -21.27 8.09 -12.49
CA ARG A 361 -22.19 8.91 -13.26
C ARG A 361 -23.30 9.40 -12.35
N TYR A 362 -23.76 10.63 -12.56
CA TYR A 362 -24.84 11.19 -11.74
C TYR A 362 -25.85 11.99 -12.56
N LEU A 363 -27.08 12.02 -12.06
CA LEU A 363 -28.15 12.88 -12.56
C LEU A 363 -28.79 13.66 -11.41
N ILE A 364 -29.41 14.78 -11.76
CA ILE A 364 -30.10 15.68 -10.84
C ILE A 364 -31.47 16.00 -11.42
N THR A 365 -32.53 15.88 -10.63
CA THR A 365 -33.89 16.23 -11.02
C THR A 365 -34.29 17.64 -10.52
N ASP A 366 -35.37 18.19 -11.08
CA ASP A 366 -35.93 19.49 -10.73
C ASP A 366 -36.59 19.51 -9.34
N ASP A 367 -37.10 18.37 -8.88
CA ASP A 367 -37.65 18.17 -7.54
C ASP A 367 -36.58 17.93 -6.46
N GLY A 368 -35.30 17.88 -6.84
CA GLY A 368 -34.15 17.87 -5.92
C GLY A 368 -33.62 16.48 -5.56
N LEU A 369 -33.99 15.44 -6.32
CA LEU A 369 -33.41 14.10 -6.23
C LEU A 369 -32.05 14.07 -6.93
N VAL A 370 -31.07 13.41 -6.30
CA VAL A 370 -29.78 13.11 -6.91
C VAL A 370 -29.57 11.61 -6.90
N VAL A 371 -29.20 11.09 -8.06
CA VAL A 371 -28.83 9.68 -8.22
C VAL A 371 -27.42 9.62 -8.78
N MET A 372 -26.54 8.91 -8.09
CA MET A 372 -25.19 8.61 -8.55
C MET A 372 -25.02 7.10 -8.59
N ALA A 373 -24.48 6.56 -9.67
CA ALA A 373 -24.13 5.15 -9.73
C ALA A 373 -22.96 4.90 -10.68
N SER A 374 -22.45 3.67 -10.64
CA SER A 374 -21.44 3.18 -11.58
C SER A 374 -21.94 3.21 -13.03
N GLU A 375 -23.26 3.09 -13.22
CA GLU A 375 -23.95 3.13 -14.51
C GLU A 375 -25.08 4.16 -14.55
N MET A 376 -25.49 4.51 -15.77
CA MET A 376 -26.74 5.23 -16.01
C MET A 376 -27.85 4.24 -16.33
N GLY A 377 -29.10 4.57 -16.02
CA GLY A 377 -30.25 3.67 -16.23
C GLY A 377 -30.60 2.80 -15.02
N VAL A 378 -29.99 3.08 -13.86
CA VAL A 378 -30.26 2.37 -12.60
C VAL A 378 -31.64 2.70 -12.00
N LEU A 379 -32.31 3.76 -12.47
CA LEU A 379 -33.67 4.14 -12.10
C LEU A 379 -34.41 4.74 -13.31
N ASP A 380 -35.70 4.49 -13.39
CA ASP A 380 -36.57 5.06 -14.43
C ASP A 380 -37.04 6.45 -14.01
N ILE A 381 -36.34 7.48 -14.47
CA ILE A 381 -36.67 8.88 -14.18
C ILE A 381 -37.15 9.55 -15.47
N PRO A 382 -38.33 10.21 -15.48
CA PRO A 382 -38.81 10.94 -16.64
C PRO A 382 -37.81 11.99 -17.11
N GLU A 383 -37.49 12.00 -18.41
CA GLU A 383 -36.45 12.88 -18.99
C GLU A 383 -36.76 14.36 -18.76
N GLU A 384 -38.03 14.74 -18.75
CA GLU A 384 -38.48 16.11 -18.50
C GLU A 384 -38.16 16.63 -17.10
N LYS A 385 -37.96 15.73 -16.12
CA LYS A 385 -37.55 16.12 -14.75
C LYS A 385 -36.05 16.32 -14.62
N ILE A 386 -35.24 15.85 -15.57
CA ILE A 386 -33.80 15.77 -15.40
C ILE A 386 -33.14 17.10 -15.78
N VAL A 387 -32.62 17.80 -14.77
CA VAL A 387 -31.92 19.09 -14.94
C VAL A 387 -30.50 18.89 -15.42
N LYS A 388 -29.82 17.82 -14.97
CA LYS A 388 -28.43 17.55 -15.34
C LYS A 388 -28.16 16.05 -15.38
N LYS A 389 -27.40 15.61 -16.39
CA LYS A 389 -26.78 14.29 -16.48
C LYS A 389 -25.30 14.48 -16.76
N TRP A 390 -24.43 13.89 -15.94
CA TRP A 390 -22.99 14.06 -16.09
C TRP A 390 -22.20 12.88 -15.54
N ARG A 391 -20.86 12.97 -15.62
CA ARG A 391 -19.93 12.00 -15.04
C ARG A 391 -18.98 12.69 -14.07
N LEU A 392 -18.53 11.95 -13.06
CA LEU A 392 -17.46 12.40 -12.20
C LEU A 392 -16.13 12.40 -12.99
N GLN A 393 -15.27 13.38 -12.71
CA GLN A 393 -13.99 13.55 -13.40
C GLN A 393 -12.85 13.23 -12.43
N PRO A 394 -11.70 12.71 -12.92
CA PRO A 394 -10.53 12.49 -12.07
C PRO A 394 -10.18 13.74 -11.28
N GLY A 395 -9.92 13.56 -9.99
CA GLY A 395 -9.56 14.64 -9.09
C GLY A 395 -10.69 15.61 -8.70
N LYS A 396 -11.94 15.40 -9.14
CA LYS A 396 -13.10 16.18 -8.67
C LYS A 396 -13.92 15.41 -7.64
N MET A 397 -14.45 16.15 -6.67
CA MET A 397 -15.37 15.65 -5.66
C MET A 397 -16.78 16.14 -5.97
N PHE A 398 -17.75 15.24 -5.88
CA PHE A 398 -19.17 15.59 -5.92
C PHE A 398 -19.71 15.45 -4.50
N LEU A 399 -20.18 16.55 -3.91
CA LEU A 399 -20.59 16.60 -2.50
C LEU A 399 -21.98 17.24 -2.37
N ILE A 400 -22.86 16.58 -1.63
CA ILE A 400 -24.20 17.06 -1.28
C ILE A 400 -24.24 17.26 0.22
N ASP A 401 -24.58 18.47 0.64
CA ASP A 401 -24.81 18.81 2.04
C ASP A 401 -26.31 18.96 2.26
N MET A 402 -26.90 17.96 2.94
CA MET A 402 -28.35 17.90 3.17
C MET A 402 -28.79 18.84 4.29
N GLU A 403 -27.88 19.27 5.17
CA GLU A 403 -28.16 20.28 6.21
C GLU A 403 -28.21 21.68 5.59
N GLN A 404 -27.32 21.97 4.63
CA GLN A 404 -27.35 23.21 3.84
C GLN A 404 -28.39 23.19 2.71
N GLY A 405 -28.91 22.02 2.35
CA GLY A 405 -29.92 21.87 1.32
C GLY A 405 -29.39 22.11 -0.10
N ARG A 406 -28.10 21.82 -0.37
CA ARG A 406 -27.46 22.14 -1.66
C ARG A 406 -26.31 21.19 -2.03
N ILE A 407 -25.98 21.18 -3.32
CA ILE A 407 -24.75 20.57 -3.84
C ILE A 407 -23.62 21.60 -3.68
N ILE A 408 -22.51 21.18 -3.09
CA ILE A 408 -21.30 22.01 -2.93
C ILE A 408 -20.45 21.87 -4.19
N ASP A 409 -20.08 22.99 -4.82
CA ASP A 409 -19.24 22.96 -6.01
C ASP A 409 -17.78 22.55 -5.65
N ASP A 410 -17.13 21.78 -6.52
CA ASP A 410 -15.75 21.31 -6.31
C ASP A 410 -14.75 22.47 -6.14
N ALA A 411 -14.92 23.54 -6.90
CA ALA A 411 -14.03 24.70 -6.81
C ALA A 411 -14.29 25.49 -5.52
N GLU A 412 -15.55 25.65 -5.13
CA GLU A 412 -15.93 26.28 -3.85
C GLU A 412 -15.34 25.52 -2.66
N LEU A 413 -15.56 24.20 -2.61
CA LEU A 413 -15.07 23.31 -1.55
C LEU A 413 -13.54 23.41 -1.39
N LYS A 414 -12.82 23.32 -2.51
CA LYS A 414 -11.36 23.30 -2.50
C LYS A 414 -10.76 24.66 -2.21
N GLU A 415 -11.37 25.75 -2.68
CA GLU A 415 -10.92 27.10 -2.31
C GLU A 415 -11.14 27.34 -0.81
N GLN A 416 -12.26 26.89 -0.25
CA GLN A 416 -12.53 27.00 1.18
C GLN A 416 -11.48 26.23 2.00
N LEU A 417 -11.20 24.97 1.66
CA LEU A 417 -10.22 24.15 2.37
C LEU A 417 -8.79 24.63 2.18
N ALA A 418 -8.41 25.04 0.97
CA ALA A 418 -7.08 25.57 0.68
C ALA A 418 -6.84 26.96 1.30
N SER A 419 -7.90 27.72 1.57
CA SER A 419 -7.83 29.01 2.27
C SER A 419 -8.09 28.92 3.78
N ALA A 420 -8.46 27.75 4.31
CA ALA A 420 -8.80 27.57 5.73
C ALA A 420 -7.62 27.88 6.67
N LYS A 421 -6.39 27.63 6.20
CA LYS A 421 -5.15 27.87 6.93
C LYS A 421 -4.10 28.48 6.00
N PRO A 422 -3.08 29.18 6.53
CA PRO A 422 -2.05 29.79 5.71
C PRO A 422 -0.98 28.77 5.29
N TYR A 423 -1.36 27.72 4.53
CA TYR A 423 -0.48 26.60 4.20
C TYR A 423 0.85 27.02 3.58
N ARG A 424 0.85 27.99 2.66
CA ARG A 424 2.09 28.52 2.08
C ARG A 424 3.05 29.06 3.16
N LYS A 425 2.54 29.83 4.13
CA LYS A 425 3.37 30.34 5.23
C LYS A 425 3.90 29.22 6.12
N TRP A 426 3.11 28.17 6.33
CA TRP A 426 3.55 26.99 7.07
C TRP A 426 4.65 26.23 6.33
N LEU A 427 4.49 26.02 5.01
CA LEU A 427 5.52 25.42 4.18
C LEU A 427 6.81 26.25 4.18
N ASP A 428 6.72 27.56 3.96
CA ASP A 428 7.89 28.45 3.95
C ASP A 428 8.65 28.44 5.29
N ALA A 429 7.95 28.20 6.40
CA ALA A 429 8.54 28.13 7.74
C ALA A 429 9.05 26.73 8.11
N THR A 430 8.50 25.66 7.52
CA THR A 430 8.75 24.27 7.95
C THR A 430 9.43 23.40 6.90
N GLN A 431 9.58 23.85 5.66
CA GLN A 431 10.13 23.05 4.58
C GLN A 431 11.49 23.59 4.13
N ILE A 432 12.47 22.69 4.09
CA ILE A 432 13.80 22.94 3.52
C ILE A 432 13.90 22.11 2.26
N SER A 433 14.12 22.78 1.13
CA SER A 433 14.46 22.09 -0.11
C SER A 433 15.96 21.85 -0.18
N LEU A 434 16.37 20.60 -0.41
CA LEU A 434 17.79 20.21 -0.47
C LEU A 434 18.58 21.00 -1.53
N VAL A 435 17.94 21.38 -2.63
CA VAL A 435 18.58 22.12 -3.74
C VAL A 435 18.98 23.54 -3.33
N ASN A 436 18.27 24.12 -2.37
CA ASN A 436 18.51 25.47 -1.89
C ASN A 436 19.59 25.55 -0.80
N LEU A 437 20.07 24.41 -0.30
CA LEU A 437 21.14 24.35 0.69
C LEU A 437 22.50 24.73 0.07
N PRO A 438 23.40 25.32 0.88
CA PRO A 438 24.71 25.76 0.41
C PRO A 438 25.45 24.61 -0.30
N VAL A 439 26.28 24.97 -1.26
CA VAL A 439 27.09 24.00 -2.00
C VAL A 439 28.19 23.50 -1.08
N VAL A 440 28.19 22.19 -0.83
CA VAL A 440 29.27 21.49 -0.12
C VAL A 440 30.17 20.81 -1.16
N VAL A 441 31.46 20.66 -0.86
CA VAL A 441 32.37 19.93 -1.74
C VAL A 441 32.15 18.44 -1.52
N GLY A 442 31.69 17.73 -2.55
CA GLY A 442 31.56 16.27 -2.50
C GLY A 442 32.91 15.57 -2.38
N SER A 443 32.89 14.33 -1.89
CA SER A 443 34.10 13.48 -1.82
C SER A 443 34.73 13.28 -3.20
N MET A 444 36.07 13.36 -3.27
CA MET A 444 36.81 13.06 -4.50
C MET A 444 36.74 11.57 -4.83
N SER A 445 36.67 11.26 -6.12
CA SER A 445 36.76 9.88 -6.61
C SER A 445 38.07 9.22 -6.16
N PRO A 446 38.02 7.96 -5.71
CA PRO A 446 39.22 7.21 -5.36
C PRO A 446 40.07 6.93 -6.60
N ASP A 447 41.31 6.50 -6.38
CA ASP A 447 42.17 6.03 -7.46
C ASP A 447 41.58 4.78 -8.16
N PRO A 448 41.97 4.49 -9.42
CA PRO A 448 41.38 3.40 -10.19
C PRO A 448 41.53 2.00 -9.56
N GLU A 449 42.58 1.75 -8.77
CA GLU A 449 42.78 0.46 -8.12
C GLU A 449 41.82 0.29 -6.94
N THR A 450 41.69 1.32 -6.10
CA THR A 450 40.73 1.35 -5.00
C THR A 450 39.29 1.25 -5.51
N LEU A 451 38.95 2.00 -6.57
CA LEU A 451 37.61 1.93 -7.18
C LEU A 451 37.29 0.50 -7.65
N ARG A 452 38.23 -0.16 -8.32
CA ARG A 452 38.05 -1.55 -8.80
C ARG A 452 37.86 -2.53 -7.65
N GLN A 453 38.64 -2.42 -6.57
CA GLN A 453 38.48 -3.28 -5.41
C GLN A 453 37.09 -3.09 -4.77
N ARG A 454 36.62 -1.85 -4.62
CA ARG A 454 35.27 -1.56 -4.11
C ARG A 454 34.19 -2.11 -5.04
N GLN A 455 34.29 -1.88 -6.35
CA GLN A 455 33.40 -2.47 -7.35
C GLN A 455 33.30 -4.00 -7.19
N GLN A 456 34.43 -4.69 -7.03
CA GLN A 456 34.46 -6.14 -6.81
C GLN A 456 33.83 -6.56 -5.48
N ALA A 457 34.06 -5.78 -4.40
CA ALA A 457 33.50 -6.06 -3.08
C ALA A 457 31.96 -5.97 -3.07
N PHE A 458 31.41 -5.10 -3.92
CA PHE A 458 29.96 -4.94 -4.14
C PHE A 458 29.41 -5.76 -5.32
N GLY A 459 30.23 -6.63 -5.93
CA GLY A 459 29.76 -7.58 -6.95
C GLY A 459 29.62 -7.02 -8.37
N TYR A 460 30.19 -5.85 -8.69
CA TYR A 460 30.12 -5.26 -10.03
C TYR A 460 30.85 -6.13 -11.05
N THR A 461 30.24 -6.26 -12.22
CA THR A 461 30.75 -7.04 -13.35
C THR A 461 30.97 -6.16 -14.57
N GLN A 462 31.68 -6.70 -15.56
CA GLN A 462 31.85 -6.04 -16.86
C GLN A 462 30.52 -5.89 -17.60
N GLU A 463 29.56 -6.79 -17.38
CA GLU A 463 28.23 -6.71 -17.99
C GLU A 463 27.42 -5.57 -17.41
N ASP A 464 27.50 -5.34 -16.09
CA ASP A 464 26.77 -4.23 -15.47
C ASP A 464 27.23 -2.88 -16.02
N LEU A 465 28.55 -2.70 -16.19
CA LEU A 465 29.09 -1.48 -16.79
C LEU A 465 28.64 -1.30 -18.24
N LYS A 466 28.67 -2.38 -19.03
CA LYS A 466 28.41 -2.34 -20.46
C LYS A 466 26.94 -2.26 -20.81
N PHE A 467 26.10 -3.10 -20.20
CA PHE A 467 24.68 -3.25 -20.55
C PHE A 467 23.75 -2.38 -19.70
N LEU A 468 24.17 -1.96 -18.50
CA LEU A 468 23.32 -1.16 -17.62
C LEU A 468 23.81 0.28 -17.52
N LEU A 469 25.04 0.49 -17.04
CA LEU A 469 25.54 1.83 -16.72
C LEU A 469 25.80 2.67 -17.97
N THR A 470 26.44 2.11 -18.99
CA THR A 470 26.75 2.83 -20.24
C THR A 470 25.50 3.37 -20.94
N PRO A 471 24.42 2.57 -21.16
CA PRO A 471 23.18 3.09 -21.75
C PRO A 471 22.50 4.19 -20.92
N MET A 472 22.51 4.07 -19.59
CA MET A 472 21.93 5.08 -18.69
C MET A 472 22.64 6.43 -18.81
N VAL A 473 23.98 6.41 -18.90
CA VAL A 473 24.79 7.62 -19.08
C VAL A 473 24.57 8.23 -20.47
N LEU A 474 24.57 7.41 -21.52
CA LEU A 474 24.46 7.92 -22.89
C LEU A 474 23.06 8.47 -23.21
N THR A 475 22.01 7.71 -22.86
CA THR A 475 20.64 7.99 -23.34
C THR A 475 19.73 8.58 -22.27
N GLY A 476 20.12 8.55 -21.00
CA GLY A 476 19.24 8.87 -19.88
C GLY A 476 18.08 7.89 -19.73
N GLN A 477 18.23 6.66 -20.23
CA GLN A 477 17.27 5.56 -20.16
C GLN A 477 17.98 4.25 -19.79
N GLU A 478 17.26 3.32 -19.18
CA GLU A 478 17.82 2.00 -18.87
C GLU A 478 18.19 1.21 -20.14
N GLY A 479 19.12 0.27 -20.01
CA GLY A 479 19.49 -0.63 -21.10
C GLY A 479 18.31 -1.52 -21.53
N THR A 480 18.14 -1.68 -22.85
CA THR A 480 17.15 -2.61 -23.41
C THR A 480 17.81 -3.93 -23.79
N GLY A 481 17.11 -5.03 -23.53
CA GLY A 481 17.53 -6.40 -23.83
C GLY A 481 16.44 -7.20 -24.56
N SER A 482 16.72 -8.46 -24.87
CA SER A 482 15.75 -9.37 -25.50
C SER A 482 16.03 -10.81 -25.05
N MET A 483 15.12 -11.74 -25.40
CA MET A 483 15.05 -13.12 -24.91
C MET A 483 14.62 -13.23 -23.43
N GLY A 484 14.25 -14.44 -23.01
CA GLY A 484 13.86 -14.72 -21.62
C GLY A 484 15.08 -14.95 -20.71
N ALA A 485 14.91 -14.74 -19.40
CA ALA A 485 15.91 -15.10 -18.41
C ALA A 485 16.01 -16.63 -18.28
N ASP A 486 17.13 -17.19 -18.72
CA ASP A 486 17.41 -18.63 -18.73
C ASP A 486 18.58 -19.03 -17.82
N ASN A 487 19.04 -18.08 -17.00
CA ASN A 487 19.94 -18.28 -15.87
C ASN A 487 19.18 -18.84 -14.65
N PRO A 488 19.86 -19.51 -13.71
CA PRO A 488 19.22 -20.07 -12.52
C PRO A 488 18.60 -18.98 -11.63
N PRO A 489 17.46 -19.26 -10.98
CA PRO A 489 17.01 -18.47 -9.83
C PRO A 489 18.14 -18.30 -8.80
N SER A 490 18.20 -17.15 -8.12
CA SER A 490 19.35 -16.78 -7.28
C SER A 490 19.74 -17.85 -6.26
N VAL A 491 18.75 -18.51 -5.64
CA VAL A 491 18.96 -19.59 -4.66
C VAL A 491 19.62 -20.85 -5.23
N LEU A 492 19.49 -21.10 -6.54
CA LEU A 492 20.10 -22.24 -7.24
C LEU A 492 21.45 -21.90 -7.88
N SER A 493 21.80 -20.61 -7.95
CA SER A 493 23.07 -20.17 -8.52
C SER A 493 24.25 -20.65 -7.66
N ARG A 494 25.34 -21.03 -8.34
CA ARG A 494 26.62 -21.32 -7.71
C ARG A 494 27.44 -20.07 -7.45
N ARG A 495 27.06 -18.93 -8.03
CA ARG A 495 27.74 -17.64 -7.91
C ARG A 495 27.13 -16.82 -6.78
N ALA A 496 27.86 -15.84 -6.28
CA ALA A 496 27.30 -14.95 -5.26
C ALA A 496 26.27 -14.04 -5.93
N LYS A 497 25.12 -13.88 -5.30
CA LYS A 497 24.01 -13.11 -5.85
C LYS A 497 23.70 -11.92 -4.96
N HIS A 498 23.35 -10.81 -5.61
CA HIS A 498 22.90 -9.63 -4.89
C HIS A 498 21.56 -9.92 -4.21
N LEU A 499 21.39 -9.48 -2.96
CA LEU A 499 20.21 -9.81 -2.16
C LEU A 499 18.91 -9.36 -2.83
N SER A 500 18.92 -8.22 -3.53
CA SER A 500 17.75 -7.73 -4.28
C SER A 500 17.22 -8.76 -5.29
N THR A 501 18.08 -9.62 -5.87
CA THR A 501 17.66 -10.57 -6.92
C THR A 501 16.72 -11.68 -6.42
N TYR A 502 16.66 -11.90 -5.10
CA TYR A 502 15.72 -12.82 -4.45
C TYR A 502 14.30 -12.25 -4.39
N PHE A 503 14.13 -10.94 -4.56
CA PHE A 503 12.85 -10.26 -4.54
C PHE A 503 12.35 -10.05 -5.97
N LYS A 504 11.17 -10.55 -6.29
CA LYS A 504 10.54 -10.36 -7.60
C LYS A 504 9.52 -9.23 -7.48
N GLN A 505 9.56 -8.29 -8.42
CA GLN A 505 8.63 -7.15 -8.46
C GLN A 505 7.21 -7.67 -8.66
N ASN A 506 6.29 -7.27 -7.79
CA ASN A 506 4.88 -7.58 -7.99
C ASN A 506 4.35 -6.66 -9.10
N PHE A 507 3.36 -7.14 -9.83
CA PHE A 507 2.72 -6.39 -10.91
C PHE A 507 1.23 -6.75 -10.94
N ALA A 508 0.42 -5.78 -11.33
CA ALA A 508 -1.03 -5.92 -11.35
C ALA A 508 -1.48 -6.73 -12.56
N GLN A 509 -2.45 -7.61 -12.34
CA GLN A 509 -3.12 -8.40 -13.38
C GLN A 509 -4.61 -8.48 -13.07
N VAL A 510 -5.45 -8.09 -14.02
CA VAL A 510 -6.93 -8.13 -13.93
C VAL A 510 -7.52 -7.17 -12.89
N THR A 511 -7.19 -7.34 -11.60
CA THR A 511 -7.83 -6.67 -10.46
C THR A 511 -7.68 -5.14 -10.50
N ASN A 512 -6.48 -4.67 -10.86
CA ASN A 512 -6.20 -3.28 -11.15
C ASN A 512 -5.32 -3.13 -12.41
N PRO A 513 -5.44 -2.03 -13.18
CA PRO A 513 -4.62 -1.79 -14.35
C PRO A 513 -3.27 -1.15 -13.96
N PRO A 514 -2.18 -1.48 -14.69
CA PRO A 514 -0.96 -0.69 -14.61
C PRO A 514 -1.14 0.70 -15.24
N ILE A 515 -0.28 1.65 -14.86
CA ILE A 515 -0.23 3.01 -15.41
C ILE A 515 0.81 3.09 -16.53
N ASP A 516 0.61 3.96 -17.52
CA ASP A 516 1.64 4.28 -18.53
C ASP A 516 2.61 5.34 -17.97
N PRO A 517 3.84 4.98 -17.58
CA PRO A 517 4.77 5.90 -16.93
C PRO A 517 5.36 6.96 -17.88
N ILE A 518 5.02 6.92 -19.17
CA ILE A 518 5.49 7.85 -20.19
C ILE A 518 4.35 8.80 -20.60
N ARG A 519 3.18 8.24 -20.95
CA ARG A 519 2.04 9.05 -21.44
C ARG A 519 1.25 9.70 -20.30
N GLU A 520 1.25 9.09 -19.14
CA GLU A 520 0.52 9.54 -17.95
C GLU A 520 1.51 10.02 -16.87
N GLU A 521 2.71 10.48 -17.26
CA GLU A 521 3.76 10.90 -16.32
C GLU A 521 3.30 12.00 -15.34
N ILE A 522 2.33 12.84 -15.74
CA ILE A 522 1.81 13.96 -14.94
C ILE A 522 1.11 13.53 -13.64
N VAL A 523 0.60 12.29 -13.57
CA VAL A 523 -0.02 11.77 -12.34
C VAL A 523 1.00 11.14 -11.39
N MET A 524 2.25 10.96 -11.86
CA MET A 524 3.31 10.27 -11.14
C MET A 524 4.29 11.24 -10.47
N SER A 525 4.80 10.88 -9.29
CA SER A 525 5.78 11.70 -8.58
C SER A 525 6.88 10.88 -7.91
N LEU A 526 8.11 11.40 -7.98
CA LEU A 526 9.29 10.88 -7.29
C LEU A 526 9.65 11.71 -6.05
N VAL A 527 8.87 12.75 -5.73
CA VAL A 527 9.11 13.58 -4.55
C VAL A 527 9.15 12.71 -3.30
N SER A 528 10.14 12.96 -2.47
CA SER A 528 10.33 12.27 -1.19
C SER A 528 10.57 13.31 -0.10
N LEU A 529 10.19 12.95 1.11
CA LEU A 529 10.33 13.79 2.29
C LEU A 529 11.15 13.00 3.30
N ILE A 530 12.31 13.55 3.68
CA ILE A 530 13.22 12.96 4.66
C ILE A 530 12.96 13.61 6.01
N GLY A 531 12.90 12.78 7.06
CA GLY A 531 12.90 13.22 8.45
C GLY A 531 11.57 12.99 9.18
N PRO A 532 11.35 13.69 10.30
CA PRO A 532 10.21 13.43 11.17
C PRO A 532 8.89 13.84 10.48
N ARG A 533 7.90 12.97 10.60
CA ARG A 533 6.55 13.21 10.08
C ARG A 533 5.75 14.05 11.09
N PRO A 534 4.97 15.05 10.65
CA PRO A 534 4.14 15.81 11.56
C PRO A 534 2.95 14.99 12.08
N ASN A 535 2.35 15.46 13.17
CA ASN A 535 1.18 14.83 13.77
C ASN A 535 -0.03 14.90 12.82
N LEU A 536 -0.56 13.74 12.42
CA LEU A 536 -1.68 13.63 11.49
C LEU A 536 -2.96 14.29 12.01
N LEU A 537 -3.22 14.28 13.31
CA LEU A 537 -4.45 14.83 13.92
C LEU A 537 -4.24 16.24 14.53
N GLY A 538 -3.08 16.87 14.28
CA GLY A 538 -2.75 18.22 14.74
C GLY A 538 -3.25 19.32 13.79
N LEU A 539 -4.56 19.49 13.64
CA LEU A 539 -5.18 20.45 12.70
C LEU A 539 -5.00 21.94 13.07
N SER A 540 -4.67 22.21 14.33
CA SER A 540 -4.64 23.55 14.92
C SER A 540 -3.39 24.34 14.54
N ASP A 541 -2.24 23.67 14.39
CA ASP A 541 -0.95 24.28 14.06
C ASP A 541 -0.34 23.73 12.76
N GLY A 542 0.62 24.47 12.19
CA GLY A 542 1.36 24.02 10.99
C GLY A 542 2.37 22.92 11.28
N GLY A 543 2.46 22.44 12.52
CA GLY A 543 3.58 21.72 13.09
C GLY A 543 4.80 22.61 13.32
N THR A 544 5.64 22.18 14.26
CA THR A 544 7.00 22.72 14.46
C THR A 544 8.08 21.86 13.80
N ASN A 545 7.71 20.69 13.28
CA ASN A 545 8.63 19.74 12.68
C ASN A 545 9.05 20.22 11.29
N MET A 546 10.36 20.43 11.11
CA MET A 546 10.94 20.73 9.82
C MET A 546 10.87 19.50 8.90
N ARG A 547 10.75 19.74 7.59
CA ARG A 547 10.64 18.73 6.53
C ARG A 547 11.75 18.96 5.50
N LEU A 548 12.51 17.90 5.18
CA LEU A 548 13.53 17.98 4.13
C LEU A 548 12.95 17.40 2.85
N GLU A 549 12.66 18.26 1.89
CA GLU A 549 12.12 17.87 0.60
C GLU A 549 13.25 17.57 -0.40
N ILE A 550 13.10 16.44 -1.09
CA ILE A 550 13.91 16.09 -2.25
C ILE A 550 13.00 15.84 -3.45
N SER A 551 13.41 16.32 -4.62
CA SER A 551 12.64 16.16 -5.86
C SER A 551 12.61 14.72 -6.39
N GLN A 552 13.56 13.89 -5.93
CA GLN A 552 13.69 12.48 -6.29
C GLN A 552 14.53 11.74 -5.24
N PRO A 553 14.40 10.40 -5.14
CA PRO A 553 15.10 9.63 -4.11
C PRO A 553 16.58 9.37 -4.39
N VAL A 554 17.09 9.68 -5.59
CA VAL A 554 18.51 9.44 -5.93
C VAL A 554 19.33 10.70 -5.63
N LEU A 555 20.25 10.60 -4.67
CA LEU A 555 21.09 11.70 -4.21
C LEU A 555 22.47 11.67 -4.87
N THR A 556 22.98 12.82 -5.29
CA THR A 556 24.39 12.96 -5.65
C THR A 556 25.29 12.88 -4.42
N ASN A 557 26.60 12.67 -4.61
CA ASN A 557 27.56 12.71 -3.49
C ASN A 557 27.54 14.07 -2.78
N THR A 558 27.37 15.16 -3.53
CA THR A 558 27.25 16.52 -2.99
C THR A 558 25.95 16.69 -2.19
N ASP A 559 24.84 16.15 -2.69
CA ASP A 559 23.56 16.21 -1.99
C ASP A 559 23.59 15.43 -0.67
N LEU A 560 24.29 14.30 -0.62
CA LEU A 560 24.47 13.57 0.63
C LEU A 560 25.27 14.39 1.66
N GLU A 561 26.34 15.06 1.26
CA GLU A 561 27.11 15.90 2.17
C GLU A 561 26.30 17.11 2.67
N ARG A 562 25.42 17.69 1.82
CA ARG A 562 24.45 18.70 2.27
C ARG A 562 23.54 18.18 3.38
N ILE A 563 23.11 16.92 3.31
CA ILE A 563 22.30 16.27 4.36
C ILE A 563 23.14 16.00 5.61
N ARG A 564 24.43 15.66 5.45
CA ARG A 564 25.34 15.41 6.56
C ARG A 564 25.59 16.70 7.38
N ASP A 565 25.69 17.84 6.72
CA ASP A 565 25.99 19.15 7.32
C ASP A 565 24.73 20.03 7.56
N ILE A 566 23.53 19.45 7.46
CA ILE A 566 22.27 20.20 7.49
C ILE A 566 21.96 20.87 8.84
N GLU A 567 22.59 20.43 9.94
CA GLU A 567 22.29 20.89 11.30
C GLU A 567 22.41 22.41 11.43
N ASP A 568 23.52 22.99 10.95
CA ASP A 568 23.74 24.44 11.00
C ASP A 568 22.75 25.21 10.09
N SER A 569 22.49 24.66 8.91
CA SER A 569 21.62 25.31 7.91
C SER A 569 20.13 25.24 8.28
N SER A 570 19.76 24.29 9.14
CA SER A 570 18.38 24.10 9.62
C SER A 570 18.12 24.72 11.00
N GLY A 571 19.11 25.42 11.58
CA GLY A 571 18.99 25.97 12.94
C GLY A 571 18.87 24.90 14.02
N GLY A 572 19.47 23.72 13.80
CA GLY A 572 19.44 22.57 14.70
C GLY A 572 18.20 21.68 14.58
N ALA A 573 17.29 21.97 13.65
CA ALA A 573 16.06 21.19 13.49
C ALA A 573 16.29 19.82 12.84
N PHE A 574 17.29 19.70 11.96
CA PHE A 574 17.73 18.42 11.43
C PHE A 574 19.07 18.03 12.03
N ARG A 575 19.12 16.86 12.64
CA ARG A 575 20.34 16.31 13.23
C ARG A 575 20.63 14.98 12.58
N THR A 576 21.73 14.94 11.84
CA THR A 576 22.08 13.79 11.01
C THR A 576 23.14 12.94 11.71
N ARG A 577 23.00 11.61 11.66
CA ARG A 577 24.01 10.67 12.13
C ARG A 577 24.29 9.60 11.10
N THR A 578 25.56 9.44 10.73
CA THR A 578 26.01 8.31 9.92
C THR A 578 26.24 7.08 10.78
N LEU A 579 25.54 6.00 10.46
CA LEU A 579 25.69 4.69 11.06
C LEU A 579 26.44 3.79 10.07
N ASP A 580 27.63 3.35 10.48
CA ASP A 580 28.44 2.42 9.70
C ASP A 580 27.78 1.03 9.66
N ILE A 581 27.56 0.51 8.45
CA ILE A 581 27.02 -0.84 8.20
C ILE A 581 28.11 -1.85 7.84
N CYS A 582 29.37 -1.56 8.16
CA CYS A 582 30.49 -2.49 8.00
C CYS A 582 30.85 -3.21 9.31
N TYR A 583 31.47 -4.38 9.20
CA TYR A 583 31.97 -5.16 10.35
C TYR A 583 33.32 -5.83 10.04
N PRO A 584 34.14 -6.13 11.07
CA PRO A 584 35.48 -6.68 10.87
C PRO A 584 35.50 -8.02 10.12
N VAL A 585 36.40 -8.14 9.14
CA VAL A 585 36.60 -9.34 8.31
C VAL A 585 36.91 -10.60 9.14
N GLU A 586 37.58 -10.44 10.28
CA GLU A 586 37.94 -11.53 11.19
C GLU A 586 36.73 -12.31 11.72
N LYS A 587 35.57 -11.65 11.84
CA LYS A 587 34.33 -12.29 12.29
C LYS A 587 33.68 -13.15 11.20
N GLY A 588 34.07 -12.95 9.94
CA GLY A 588 33.54 -13.66 8.78
C GLY A 588 32.01 -13.68 8.72
N SER A 589 31.44 -14.72 8.10
CA SER A 589 29.98 -14.81 7.92
C SER A 589 29.20 -14.91 9.23
N ALA A 590 29.82 -15.41 10.30
CA ALA A 590 29.17 -15.52 11.61
C ALA A 590 28.97 -14.15 12.29
N GLY A 591 29.77 -13.14 11.93
CA GLY A 591 29.71 -11.80 12.51
C GLY A 591 28.50 -10.97 12.08
N MET A 592 27.87 -11.28 10.94
CA MET A 592 26.83 -10.45 10.35
C MET A 592 25.60 -10.29 11.26
N LYS A 593 25.17 -11.36 11.96
CA LYS A 593 24.02 -11.28 12.87
C LYS A 593 24.28 -10.27 13.99
N THR A 594 25.39 -10.42 14.70
CA THR A 594 25.77 -9.50 15.79
C THR A 594 25.96 -8.07 15.29
N ALA A 595 26.47 -7.88 14.08
CA ALA A 595 26.62 -6.55 13.49
C ALA A 595 25.26 -5.90 13.16
N LEU A 596 24.28 -6.69 12.68
CA LEU A 596 22.90 -6.23 12.46
C LEU A 596 22.21 -5.86 13.78
N ASP A 597 22.30 -6.72 14.79
CA ASP A 597 21.70 -6.47 16.11
C ASP A 597 22.27 -5.17 16.71
N ALA A 598 23.60 -5.00 16.66
CA ALA A 598 24.27 -3.77 17.11
C ALA A 598 23.94 -2.54 16.26
N LEU A 599 23.65 -2.70 14.96
CA LEU A 599 23.19 -1.61 14.10
C LEU A 599 21.78 -1.15 14.52
N CYS A 600 20.86 -2.08 14.75
CA CYS A 600 19.51 -1.79 15.20
C CYS A 600 19.51 -1.08 16.58
N GLU A 601 20.32 -1.56 17.52
CA GLU A 601 20.49 -0.93 18.83
C GLU A 601 21.08 0.50 18.71
N ARG A 602 22.13 0.68 17.90
CA ARG A 602 22.70 2.01 17.66
C ARG A 602 21.70 2.96 17.02
N ALA A 603 20.88 2.48 16.07
CA ALA A 603 19.85 3.29 15.45
C ALA A 603 18.79 3.74 16.47
N GLU A 604 18.32 2.83 17.34
CA GLU A 604 17.39 3.14 18.43
C GLU A 604 17.96 4.21 19.38
N VAL A 605 19.19 4.02 19.86
CA VAL A 605 19.87 4.99 20.74
C VAL A 605 20.04 6.34 20.05
N THR A 606 20.47 6.33 18.79
CA THR A 606 20.72 7.56 18.01
C THR A 606 19.44 8.38 17.84
N VAL A 607 18.30 7.76 17.55
CA VAL A 607 17.02 8.48 17.48
C VAL A 607 16.63 9.00 18.87
N GLY A 608 16.83 8.21 19.93
CA GLY A 608 16.60 8.65 21.31
C GLY A 608 17.46 9.83 21.76
N GLU A 609 18.64 10.03 21.17
CA GLU A 609 19.53 11.19 21.38
C GLU A 609 19.09 12.45 20.59
N GLY A 610 17.97 12.36 19.84
CA GLY A 610 17.39 13.45 19.07
C GLY A 610 17.99 13.62 17.67
N TYR A 611 18.65 12.60 17.11
CA TYR A 611 19.03 12.57 15.70
C TYR A 611 17.85 12.06 14.86
N ASN A 612 17.40 12.85 13.90
CA ASN A 612 16.19 12.58 13.12
C ASN A 612 16.46 12.25 11.64
N ILE A 613 17.72 12.22 11.22
CA ILE A 613 18.13 11.65 9.92
C ILE A 613 19.25 10.63 10.17
N LEU A 614 19.00 9.37 9.85
CA LEU A 614 20.01 8.32 9.92
C LEU A 614 20.54 8.03 8.50
N ILE A 615 21.86 8.15 8.33
CA ILE A 615 22.55 7.75 7.11
C ILE A 615 23.16 6.36 7.35
N LEU A 616 22.61 5.33 6.71
CA LEU A 616 23.23 3.99 6.71
C LEU A 616 24.30 3.95 5.63
N SER A 617 25.56 3.76 6.00
CA SER A 617 26.69 3.90 5.07
C SER A 617 27.61 2.67 5.05
N ASP A 618 27.87 2.16 3.84
CA ASP A 618 28.89 1.13 3.58
C ASP A 618 30.22 1.70 3.07
N ARG A 619 30.43 3.02 3.14
CA ARG A 619 31.63 3.70 2.60
C ARG A 619 32.95 3.23 3.25
N ASN A 620 32.88 2.72 4.48
CA ASN A 620 34.03 2.18 5.21
C ASN A 620 34.41 0.75 4.79
N ALA A 621 33.78 0.17 3.76
CA ALA A 621 34.17 -1.13 3.24
C ALA A 621 35.58 -1.07 2.62
N ASP A 622 36.48 -1.90 3.15
CA ASP A 622 37.88 -1.99 2.74
C ASP A 622 38.42 -3.41 2.98
N ALA A 623 39.75 -3.59 3.00
CA ALA A 623 40.37 -4.90 3.20
C ALA A 623 40.09 -5.52 4.59
N ASP A 624 39.82 -4.69 5.60
CA ASP A 624 39.65 -5.10 6.99
C ASP A 624 38.16 -5.13 7.42
N PHE A 625 37.29 -4.44 6.68
CA PHE A 625 35.86 -4.32 6.97
C PHE A 625 34.97 -4.80 5.81
N ILE A 626 34.03 -5.69 6.12
CA ILE A 626 33.02 -6.21 5.19
C ILE A 626 31.72 -5.42 5.39
N SER A 627 31.09 -4.99 4.29
CA SER A 627 29.77 -4.34 4.34
C SER A 627 28.64 -5.35 4.58
N ILE A 628 27.70 -5.02 5.44
CA ILE A 628 26.38 -5.68 5.47
C ILE A 628 25.67 -5.29 4.17
N PRO A 629 24.99 -6.22 3.47
CA PRO A 629 24.18 -5.86 2.30
C PRO A 629 23.22 -4.71 2.64
N ALA A 630 23.30 -3.60 1.90
CA ALA A 630 22.58 -2.37 2.24
C ALA A 630 21.07 -2.61 2.38
N LEU A 631 20.47 -3.42 1.50
CA LEU A 631 19.07 -3.82 1.60
C LEU A 631 18.71 -4.49 2.94
N LEU A 632 19.58 -5.37 3.44
CA LEU A 632 19.37 -6.05 4.71
C LEU A 632 19.50 -5.09 5.89
N ALA A 633 20.51 -4.21 5.86
CA ALA A 633 20.70 -3.18 6.88
C ALA A 633 19.53 -2.19 6.94
N THR A 634 19.08 -1.69 5.79
CA THR A 634 17.93 -0.80 5.66
C THR A 634 16.67 -1.43 6.23
N SER A 635 16.35 -2.66 5.79
CA SER A 635 15.12 -3.33 6.22
C SER A 635 15.15 -3.67 7.72
N ALA A 636 16.29 -4.15 8.24
CA ALA A 636 16.46 -4.44 9.65
C ALA A 636 16.25 -3.20 10.53
N VAL A 637 16.86 -2.07 10.17
CA VAL A 637 16.70 -0.79 10.89
C VAL A 637 15.27 -0.27 10.76
N HIS A 638 14.68 -0.29 9.55
CA HIS A 638 13.32 0.17 9.30
C HIS A 638 12.30 -0.57 10.17
N HIS A 639 12.30 -1.90 10.14
CA HIS A 639 11.38 -2.71 10.95
C HIS A 639 11.65 -2.60 12.45
N HIS A 640 12.91 -2.47 12.86
CA HIS A 640 13.27 -2.26 14.27
C HIS A 640 12.70 -0.94 14.80
N LEU A 641 12.89 0.15 14.07
CA LEU A 641 12.37 1.47 14.45
C LEU A 641 10.83 1.50 14.43
N ILE A 642 10.16 0.76 13.53
CA ILE A 642 8.70 0.61 13.58
C ILE A 642 8.26 -0.07 14.88
N ARG A 643 8.89 -1.20 15.24
CA ARG A 643 8.56 -1.94 16.49
C ARG A 643 8.80 -1.11 17.75
N LYS A 644 9.75 -0.17 17.70
CA LYS A 644 10.07 0.75 18.80
C LYS A 644 9.23 2.04 18.78
N GLY A 645 8.44 2.27 17.73
CA GLY A 645 7.64 3.50 17.58
C GLY A 645 8.45 4.73 17.19
N LEU A 646 9.68 4.55 16.68
CA LEU A 646 10.64 5.63 16.38
C LEU A 646 10.75 5.93 14.87
N ARG A 647 10.08 5.16 13.99
CA ARG A 647 10.22 5.30 12.53
C ARG A 647 9.59 6.58 11.98
N THR A 648 8.55 7.12 12.60
CA THR A 648 7.94 8.40 12.18
C THR A 648 8.74 9.62 12.63
N GLU A 649 9.66 9.46 13.58
CA GLU A 649 10.52 10.53 14.10
C GLU A 649 11.87 10.60 13.36
N SER A 650 12.14 9.65 12.45
CA SER A 650 13.44 9.49 11.80
C SER A 650 13.30 9.28 10.29
N GLY A 651 14.16 9.94 9.53
CA GLY A 651 14.37 9.67 8.11
C GLY A 651 15.52 8.70 7.87
N LEU A 652 15.39 7.85 6.84
CA LEU A 652 16.40 6.85 6.49
C LEU A 652 17.01 7.14 5.12
N VAL A 653 18.29 7.52 5.11
CA VAL A 653 19.09 7.74 3.91
C VAL A 653 20.12 6.62 3.78
N VAL A 654 20.31 6.08 2.59
CA VAL A 654 21.23 4.96 2.35
C VAL A 654 22.37 5.40 1.44
N GLU A 655 23.58 5.43 1.97
CA GLU A 655 24.82 5.60 1.22
C GLU A 655 25.41 4.21 0.91
N THR A 656 25.32 3.78 -0.35
CA THR A 656 25.74 2.42 -0.71
C THR A 656 26.50 2.32 -2.01
N GLY A 657 27.56 1.50 -1.99
CA GLY A 657 28.29 1.11 -3.18
C GLY A 657 27.56 0.08 -4.03
N ALA A 658 26.56 -0.62 -3.50
CA ALA A 658 25.90 -1.75 -4.18
C ALA A 658 24.74 -1.35 -5.12
N ALA A 659 24.20 -0.13 -5.00
CA ALA A 659 23.08 0.33 -5.82
C ALA A 659 23.54 0.73 -7.23
N LEU A 660 23.03 0.02 -8.25
CA LEU A 660 23.39 0.23 -9.66
C LEU A 660 22.18 -0.02 -10.57
N GLU A 661 21.52 -1.16 -10.41
CA GLU A 661 20.32 -1.47 -11.18
C GLU A 661 19.10 -0.74 -10.61
N VAL A 662 18.15 -0.37 -11.48
CA VAL A 662 16.85 0.21 -11.07
C VAL A 662 16.18 -0.63 -9.98
N HIS A 663 16.31 -1.95 -10.06
CA HIS A 663 15.73 -2.86 -9.09
C HIS A 663 16.38 -2.73 -7.69
N HIS A 664 17.66 -2.41 -7.58
CA HIS A 664 18.32 -2.16 -6.30
C HIS A 664 17.69 -0.97 -5.59
N PHE A 665 17.49 0.14 -6.30
CA PHE A 665 16.79 1.33 -5.78
C PHE A 665 15.36 1.01 -5.38
N ALA A 666 14.62 0.26 -6.22
CA ALA A 666 13.25 -0.13 -5.92
C ALA A 666 13.16 -0.99 -4.65
N THR A 667 14.08 -1.94 -4.44
CA THR A 667 14.10 -2.74 -3.20
C THR A 667 14.44 -1.89 -1.99
N LEU A 668 15.46 -1.04 -2.05
CA LEU A 668 15.82 -0.14 -0.94
C LEU A 668 14.65 0.76 -0.55
N ALA A 669 13.98 1.37 -1.52
CA ALA A 669 12.79 2.17 -1.28
C ALA A 669 11.64 1.36 -0.67
N GLY A 670 11.33 0.20 -1.25
CA GLY A 670 10.24 -0.67 -0.78
C GLY A 670 10.42 -1.15 0.67
N TYR A 671 11.64 -1.19 1.18
CA TYR A 671 11.97 -1.54 2.56
C TYR A 671 12.39 -0.33 3.43
N GLY A 672 12.05 0.89 3.01
CA GLY A 672 11.99 2.06 3.90
C GLY A 672 13.08 3.12 3.70
N ALA A 673 13.92 3.04 2.66
CA ALA A 673 14.85 4.11 2.30
C ALA A 673 14.11 5.28 1.64
N GLU A 674 14.21 6.47 2.22
CA GLU A 674 13.60 7.70 1.68
C GLU A 674 14.48 8.36 0.62
N ALA A 675 15.79 8.11 0.70
CA ALA A 675 16.77 8.58 -0.27
C ALA A 675 18.00 7.67 -0.33
N ILE A 676 18.64 7.58 -1.50
CA ILE A 676 19.71 6.63 -1.80
C ILE A 676 20.81 7.37 -2.54
N ASN A 677 22.04 7.31 -2.02
CA ASN A 677 23.25 7.79 -2.67
C ASN A 677 24.08 6.61 -3.21
N PRO A 678 24.10 6.38 -4.54
CA PRO A 678 24.88 5.31 -5.17
C PRO A 678 26.33 5.75 -5.49
N TYR A 679 27.14 6.03 -4.47
CA TYR A 679 28.44 6.71 -4.67
C TYR A 679 29.40 5.96 -5.60
N ILE A 680 29.51 4.63 -5.51
CA ILE A 680 30.39 3.85 -6.41
C ILE A 680 29.91 3.91 -7.85
N ALA A 681 28.59 3.98 -8.10
CA ALA A 681 28.08 4.15 -9.46
C ALA A 681 28.55 5.49 -10.04
N PHE A 682 28.51 6.58 -9.27
CA PHE A 682 29.04 7.87 -9.71
C PHE A 682 30.55 7.87 -9.94
N ASP A 683 31.33 7.31 -9.02
CA ASP A 683 32.79 7.20 -9.17
C ASP A 683 33.13 6.37 -10.42
N THR A 684 32.33 5.33 -10.71
CA THR A 684 32.45 4.48 -11.90
C THR A 684 32.10 5.23 -13.18
N ILE A 685 31.05 6.05 -13.18
CA ILE A 685 30.70 6.92 -14.30
C ILE A 685 31.88 7.84 -14.59
N GLN A 686 32.40 8.53 -13.56
CA GLN A 686 33.53 9.45 -13.73
C GLN A 686 34.76 8.76 -14.32
N ALA A 687 35.08 7.56 -13.84
CA ALA A 687 36.21 6.78 -14.35
C ALA A 687 36.02 6.26 -15.78
N MET A 688 34.77 6.10 -16.26
CA MET A 688 34.50 5.62 -17.62
C MET A 688 34.40 6.74 -18.65
N LEU A 689 34.09 7.98 -18.25
CA LEU A 689 33.89 9.11 -19.18
C LEU A 689 34.99 9.24 -20.25
N PRO A 690 36.30 9.16 -19.92
CA PRO A 690 37.35 9.27 -20.94
C PRO A 690 37.33 8.17 -22.02
N LYS A 691 36.57 7.09 -21.80
CA LYS A 691 36.42 5.95 -22.71
C LYS A 691 35.10 5.98 -23.49
N ILE A 692 34.19 6.88 -23.14
CA ILE A 692 32.93 7.08 -23.85
C ILE A 692 33.22 7.91 -25.11
N SER A 693 32.58 7.55 -26.24
CA SER A 693 32.81 8.20 -27.53
C SER A 693 32.18 9.59 -27.67
N GLU A 694 31.19 9.91 -26.83
CA GLU A 694 30.50 11.21 -26.77
C GLU A 694 31.22 12.12 -25.76
N ASP A 695 31.40 13.39 -26.12
CA ASP A 695 32.03 14.41 -25.25
C ASP A 695 31.02 14.85 -24.19
N LEU A 696 31.03 14.14 -23.06
CA LEU A 696 30.14 14.33 -21.92
C LEU A 696 30.96 14.75 -20.70
N ASP A 697 30.58 15.87 -20.08
CA ASP A 697 31.07 16.18 -18.75
C ASP A 697 30.40 15.31 -17.67
N PHE A 698 30.98 15.33 -16.47
CA PHE A 698 30.50 14.50 -15.37
C PHE A 698 29.13 14.94 -14.83
N ASP A 699 28.81 16.23 -14.87
CA ASP A 699 27.55 16.76 -14.35
C ASP A 699 26.37 16.31 -15.24
N GLU A 700 26.53 16.40 -16.55
CA GLU A 700 25.54 15.92 -17.52
C GLU A 700 25.40 14.40 -17.46
N ALA A 701 26.51 13.65 -17.36
CA ALA A 701 26.47 12.20 -17.21
C ALA A 701 25.76 11.76 -15.92
N GLN A 702 26.00 12.46 -14.81
CA GLN A 702 25.33 12.25 -13.54
C GLN A 702 23.82 12.52 -13.67
N LYS A 703 23.42 13.64 -14.28
CA LYS A 703 22.01 13.98 -14.53
C LYS A 703 21.30 12.94 -15.39
N ARG A 704 21.96 12.45 -16.45
CA ARG A 704 21.41 11.40 -17.33
C ARG A 704 21.22 10.09 -16.58
N TYR A 705 22.22 9.65 -15.80
CA TYR A 705 22.08 8.44 -14.97
C TYR A 705 20.92 8.55 -13.99
N ILE A 706 20.85 9.67 -13.27
CA ILE A 706 19.78 9.89 -12.29
C ILE A 706 18.40 9.91 -12.97
N LYS A 707 18.28 10.58 -14.12
CA LYS A 707 17.06 10.57 -14.94
C LYS A 707 16.68 9.15 -15.40
N ALA A 708 17.66 8.33 -15.78
CA ALA A 708 17.43 6.94 -16.19
C ALA A 708 16.87 6.11 -15.03
N VAL A 709 17.48 6.21 -13.84
CA VAL A 709 17.00 5.54 -12.63
C VAL A 709 15.60 6.03 -12.25
N GLY A 710 15.35 7.34 -12.28
CA GLY A 710 14.03 7.93 -12.01
C GLY A 710 12.93 7.41 -12.95
N LYS A 711 13.21 7.35 -14.26
CA LYS A 711 12.29 6.73 -15.23
C LYS A 711 12.09 5.24 -14.96
N GLY A 712 13.16 4.53 -14.62
CA GLY A 712 13.10 3.13 -14.23
C GLY A 712 12.22 2.90 -13.00
N LEU A 713 12.32 3.76 -11.98
CA LEU A 713 11.50 3.70 -10.77
C LEU A 713 10.02 3.95 -11.10
N LYS A 714 9.70 5.00 -11.88
CA LYS A 714 8.33 5.22 -12.36
C LYS A 714 7.78 3.99 -13.08
N LYS A 715 8.57 3.35 -13.95
CA LYS A 715 8.19 2.09 -14.60
C LYS A 715 7.91 0.96 -13.61
N VAL A 716 8.71 0.82 -12.55
CA VAL A 716 8.48 -0.23 -11.53
C VAL A 716 7.17 0.02 -10.79
N PHE A 717 6.89 1.26 -10.38
CA PHE A 717 5.66 1.60 -9.64
C PHE A 717 4.42 1.41 -10.50
N SER A 718 4.52 1.81 -11.77
CA SER A 718 3.41 1.77 -12.71
C SER A 718 2.96 0.34 -13.04
N LYS A 719 3.82 -0.67 -12.90
CA LYS A 719 3.45 -2.09 -13.03
C LYS A 719 2.36 -2.53 -12.05
N MET A 720 2.34 -1.94 -10.86
CA MET A 720 1.29 -2.17 -9.86
C MET A 720 0.21 -1.08 -9.91
N GLY A 721 0.33 -0.10 -10.80
CA GLY A 721 -0.55 1.06 -10.87
C GLY A 721 -0.32 2.08 -9.76
N ILE A 722 0.87 2.10 -9.14
CA ILE A 722 1.23 3.06 -8.07
C ILE A 722 1.81 4.31 -8.71
N SER A 723 1.34 5.48 -8.28
CA SER A 723 1.72 6.77 -8.88
C SER A 723 2.83 7.50 -8.13
N THR A 724 2.98 7.30 -6.82
CA THR A 724 3.91 8.10 -6.00
C THR A 724 4.99 7.27 -5.31
N PHE A 725 6.20 7.83 -5.22
CA PHE A 725 7.29 7.25 -4.43
C PHE A 725 6.93 7.14 -2.95
N GLN A 726 6.18 8.11 -2.41
CA GLN A 726 5.78 8.13 -0.99
C GLN A 726 4.93 6.92 -0.62
N SER A 727 3.94 6.56 -1.44
CA SER A 727 3.12 5.37 -1.20
C SER A 727 3.89 4.07 -1.47
N TYR A 728 4.93 4.09 -2.31
CA TYR A 728 5.77 2.93 -2.60
C TYR A 728 6.80 2.66 -1.49
N CYS A 729 7.31 3.72 -0.85
CA CYS A 729 8.31 3.62 0.21
C CYS A 729 7.76 2.88 1.42
N GLY A 730 8.39 1.77 1.80
CA GLY A 730 7.93 0.89 2.90
C GLY A 730 6.73 0.00 2.56
N ALA A 731 6.24 0.00 1.31
CA ALA A 731 5.11 -0.84 0.89
C ALA A 731 5.49 -2.28 0.51
N GLN A 732 6.79 -2.55 0.38
CA GLN A 732 7.37 -3.89 0.14
C GLN A 732 6.85 -4.63 -1.11
N ILE A 733 6.51 -3.96 -2.22
CA ILE A 733 5.82 -4.51 -3.43
C ILE A 733 6.65 -5.57 -4.19
N PHE A 734 6.93 -6.68 -3.51
CA PHE A 734 7.78 -7.77 -3.91
C PHE A 734 7.34 -9.08 -3.25
N ASP A 735 7.65 -10.19 -3.93
CA ASP A 735 7.61 -11.53 -3.38
C ASP A 735 9.03 -12.10 -3.31
N ALA A 736 9.36 -12.76 -2.20
CA ALA A 736 10.65 -13.39 -1.98
C ALA A 736 10.66 -14.83 -2.52
N VAL A 737 11.62 -15.13 -3.39
CA VAL A 737 11.81 -16.46 -3.98
C VAL A 737 13.16 -17.02 -3.57
N GLY A 738 13.14 -18.12 -2.80
CA GLY A 738 14.35 -18.80 -2.34
C GLY A 738 14.96 -18.21 -1.07
N LEU A 739 14.16 -17.54 -0.24
CA LEU A 739 14.53 -17.09 1.10
C LEU A 739 13.74 -17.87 2.15
N SER A 740 14.36 -18.23 3.27
CA SER A 740 13.66 -18.95 4.36
C SER A 740 12.64 -18.05 5.06
N SER A 741 11.49 -18.59 5.45
CA SER A 741 10.43 -17.85 6.16
C SER A 741 10.94 -17.15 7.42
N THR A 742 11.74 -17.82 8.25
CA THR A 742 12.35 -17.22 9.46
C THR A 742 13.20 -15.98 9.17
N PHE A 743 13.91 -15.98 8.04
CA PHE A 743 14.71 -14.81 7.63
C PHE A 743 13.83 -13.65 7.17
N VAL A 744 12.77 -13.96 6.41
CA VAL A 744 11.80 -12.97 5.93
C VAL A 744 11.01 -12.38 7.11
N GLU A 745 10.48 -13.21 8.00
CA GLU A 745 9.77 -12.77 9.21
C GLU A 745 10.60 -11.82 10.07
N GLN A 746 11.90 -12.09 10.23
CA GLN A 746 12.78 -11.30 11.07
C GLN A 746 13.19 -9.96 10.43
N TYR A 747 13.57 -9.98 9.15
CA TYR A 747 14.23 -8.84 8.50
C TYR A 747 13.38 -8.14 7.43
N PHE A 748 12.37 -8.79 6.86
CA PHE A 748 11.52 -8.31 5.78
C PHE A 748 10.03 -8.60 6.08
N THR A 749 9.64 -8.41 7.35
CA THR A 749 8.34 -8.81 7.91
C THR A 749 7.19 -8.33 7.02
N GLY A 750 6.28 -9.24 6.64
CA GLY A 750 5.13 -8.94 5.77
C GLY A 750 5.37 -9.21 4.26
N THR A 751 6.56 -9.68 3.88
CA THR A 751 6.85 -10.13 2.50
C THR A 751 6.45 -11.60 2.33
N ALA A 752 5.76 -11.93 1.24
CA ALA A 752 5.40 -13.31 0.94
C ALA A 752 6.63 -14.12 0.51
N THR A 753 6.73 -15.37 0.97
CA THR A 753 7.70 -16.33 0.44
C THR A 753 7.09 -17.72 0.37
N THR A 754 7.04 -18.28 -0.83
CA THR A 754 6.43 -19.62 -1.07
C THR A 754 7.49 -20.70 -1.24
N VAL A 755 8.64 -20.33 -1.79
CA VAL A 755 9.78 -21.24 -2.01
C VAL A 755 10.88 -20.86 -1.03
N GLU A 756 11.07 -21.68 -0.02
CA GLU A 756 12.10 -21.46 1.00
C GLU A 756 13.52 -21.72 0.46
N GLY A 757 14.52 -21.19 1.17
CA GLY A 757 15.91 -21.40 0.77
C GLY A 757 16.93 -20.70 1.68
N ALA A 758 17.63 -19.71 1.12
CA ALA A 758 18.71 -19.01 1.80
C ALA A 758 18.21 -18.24 3.04
N GLY A 759 18.96 -18.34 4.13
CA GLY A 759 18.81 -17.49 5.30
C GLY A 759 20.03 -16.60 5.50
N LEU A 760 20.12 -15.96 6.67
CA LEU A 760 21.21 -15.03 6.99
C LEU A 760 22.60 -15.62 6.78
N LYS A 761 22.79 -16.91 7.08
CA LYS A 761 24.08 -17.60 6.94
C LYS A 761 24.56 -17.61 5.49
N GLN A 762 23.69 -17.97 4.55
CA GLN A 762 24.03 -18.06 3.12
C GLN A 762 24.28 -16.66 2.54
N ILE A 763 23.44 -15.69 2.89
CA ILE A 763 23.63 -14.29 2.47
C ILE A 763 24.97 -13.75 2.98
N ALA A 764 25.32 -14.01 4.24
CA ALA A 764 26.61 -13.60 4.80
C ALA A 764 27.80 -14.29 4.12
N GLN A 765 27.67 -15.56 3.71
CA GLN A 765 28.70 -16.27 2.97
C GLN A 765 28.95 -15.66 1.59
N ASP A 766 27.90 -15.22 0.90
CA ASP A 766 28.02 -14.54 -0.40
C ASP A 766 28.75 -13.20 -0.28
N THR A 767 28.41 -12.40 0.74
CA THR A 767 29.11 -11.15 1.03
C THR A 767 30.61 -11.37 1.29
N VAL A 768 30.95 -12.36 2.14
CA VAL A 768 32.35 -12.71 2.44
C VAL A 768 33.08 -13.20 1.18
N ARG A 769 32.38 -13.90 0.27
CA ARG A 769 32.96 -14.39 -0.98
C ARG A 769 33.34 -13.25 -1.92
N TRP A 770 32.48 -12.24 -2.09
CA TRP A 770 32.83 -11.05 -2.88
C TRP A 770 33.98 -10.27 -2.28
N HIS A 771 33.96 -10.06 -0.96
CA HIS A 771 35.05 -9.40 -0.24
C HIS A 771 36.40 -10.12 -0.45
N LYS A 772 36.42 -11.44 -0.29
CA LYS A 772 37.61 -12.27 -0.58
C LYS A 772 38.07 -12.18 -2.03
N ASN A 773 37.17 -12.04 -2.99
CA ASN A 773 37.53 -11.88 -4.40
C ASN A 773 38.16 -10.51 -4.66
N ALA A 774 37.65 -9.46 -4.01
CA ALA A 774 38.11 -8.09 -4.15
C ALA A 774 39.50 -7.85 -3.55
N PHE A 775 39.74 -8.34 -2.34
CA PHE A 775 40.99 -8.13 -1.59
C PHE A 775 41.93 -9.34 -1.59
N GLY A 776 41.53 -10.43 -2.26
CA GLY A 776 42.31 -11.65 -2.37
C GLY A 776 43.41 -11.58 -3.43
N LYS A 777 44.20 -12.66 -3.50
CA LYS A 777 45.32 -12.78 -4.45
C LYS A 777 44.95 -13.46 -5.78
N ASN A 778 43.66 -13.50 -6.13
CA ASN A 778 43.22 -14.17 -7.35
C ASN A 778 43.74 -13.40 -8.60
N PRO A 779 44.57 -14.01 -9.46
CA PRO A 779 45.15 -13.31 -10.62
C PRO A 779 44.11 -12.75 -11.59
N VAL A 780 42.94 -13.37 -11.67
CA VAL A 780 41.84 -12.95 -12.55
C VAL A 780 41.32 -11.57 -12.13
N TYR A 781 41.03 -11.41 -10.84
CA TYR A 781 40.42 -10.20 -10.28
C TYR A 781 41.43 -9.10 -10.02
N ARG A 782 42.73 -9.40 -10.11
CA ARG A 782 43.79 -8.41 -9.91
C ARG A 782 43.67 -7.20 -10.84
N ASN A 783 43.25 -7.40 -12.09
CA ASN A 783 43.20 -6.33 -13.10
C ASN A 783 41.82 -6.08 -13.72
N HIS A 784 40.84 -6.97 -13.49
CA HIS A 784 39.55 -6.93 -14.17
C HIS A 784 38.41 -7.23 -13.20
N LEU A 785 37.25 -6.61 -13.46
CA LEU A 785 35.99 -7.06 -12.87
C LEU A 785 35.63 -8.45 -13.39
N ASP A 786 34.78 -9.15 -12.66
CA ASP A 786 34.22 -10.40 -13.14
C ASP A 786 33.48 -10.19 -14.47
N VAL A 787 33.50 -11.18 -15.35
CA VAL A 787 32.86 -11.08 -16.68
C VAL A 787 31.33 -11.01 -16.58
N GLY A 788 30.75 -11.38 -15.44
CA GLY A 788 29.30 -11.46 -15.26
C GLY A 788 28.75 -12.72 -15.90
N GLY A 789 27.73 -12.59 -16.72
CA GLY A 789 27.03 -13.69 -17.38
C GLY A 789 25.58 -13.81 -16.93
N ASP A 790 24.99 -12.80 -16.29
CA ASP A 790 23.57 -12.80 -15.95
C ASP A 790 22.70 -12.38 -17.14
N TYR A 791 23.21 -11.52 -18.02
CA TYR A 791 22.48 -10.99 -19.17
C TYR A 791 22.78 -11.74 -20.47
N ALA A 792 23.98 -12.29 -20.60
CA ALA A 792 24.39 -13.03 -21.79
C ALA A 792 25.36 -14.16 -21.45
N TYR A 793 25.23 -15.29 -22.15
CA TYR A 793 26.12 -16.43 -21.97
C TYR A 793 27.61 -16.05 -22.11
N ARG A 794 28.40 -16.39 -21.08
CA ARG A 794 29.86 -16.29 -21.07
C ARG A 794 30.45 -17.63 -20.62
N LEU A 795 31.57 -18.03 -21.22
CA LEU A 795 32.28 -19.27 -20.85
C LEU A 795 32.68 -19.35 -19.37
N ARG A 796 32.94 -18.20 -18.73
CA ARG A 796 33.30 -18.09 -17.30
C ARG A 796 32.20 -17.46 -16.45
N GLY A 797 31.03 -17.27 -17.04
CA GLY A 797 29.94 -16.52 -16.42
C GLY A 797 28.98 -17.38 -15.61
N GLU A 798 27.73 -16.92 -15.52
CA GLU A 798 26.64 -17.74 -14.98
C GLU A 798 26.28 -18.88 -15.94
N ASP A 799 25.70 -19.94 -15.38
CA ASP A 799 25.14 -21.01 -16.18
C ASP A 799 23.83 -20.58 -16.85
N HIS A 800 23.63 -21.01 -18.10
CA HIS A 800 22.43 -20.74 -18.90
C HIS A 800 21.86 -22.05 -19.45
N ALA A 801 20.52 -22.13 -19.56
CA ALA A 801 19.86 -23.24 -20.24
C ALA A 801 20.18 -23.26 -21.75
N TRP A 802 20.25 -22.08 -22.38
CA TRP A 802 20.57 -21.95 -23.80
C TRP A 802 22.06 -21.63 -24.00
N THR A 803 22.81 -22.68 -24.31
CA THR A 803 24.23 -22.58 -24.69
C THR A 803 24.40 -22.79 -26.20
N PRO A 804 25.52 -22.34 -26.81
CA PRO A 804 25.80 -22.64 -28.21
C PRO A 804 25.74 -24.14 -28.54
N ASN A 805 26.12 -25.00 -27.60
CA ASN A 805 26.10 -26.45 -27.76
C ASN A 805 24.66 -27.01 -27.74
N THR A 806 23.83 -26.60 -26.78
CA THR A 806 22.43 -27.07 -26.70
C THR A 806 21.63 -26.62 -27.92
N ILE A 807 21.83 -25.37 -28.36
CA ILE A 807 21.20 -24.83 -29.57
C ILE A 807 21.65 -25.60 -30.82
N ALA A 808 22.96 -25.82 -30.98
CA ALA A 808 23.48 -26.55 -32.14
C ALA A 808 22.91 -27.97 -32.22
N LYS A 809 22.89 -28.71 -31.10
CA LYS A 809 22.32 -30.06 -31.06
C LYS A 809 20.84 -30.08 -31.45
N LEU A 810 20.04 -29.16 -30.91
CA LEU A 810 18.62 -29.07 -31.26
C LEU A 810 18.44 -28.78 -32.76
N GLN A 811 19.18 -27.81 -33.31
CA GLN A 811 19.11 -27.48 -34.73
C GLN A 811 19.53 -28.65 -35.63
N HIS A 812 20.59 -29.38 -35.27
CA HIS A 812 21.03 -30.55 -36.02
C HIS A 812 20.01 -31.68 -35.96
N ALA A 813 19.47 -31.98 -34.78
CA ALA A 813 18.43 -32.99 -34.60
C ALA A 813 17.20 -32.71 -35.47
N THR A 814 16.68 -31.48 -35.43
CA THR A 814 15.49 -31.10 -36.21
C THR A 814 15.74 -31.08 -37.71
N ARG A 815 16.91 -30.55 -38.16
CA ARG A 815 17.22 -30.48 -39.61
C ARG A 815 17.49 -31.84 -40.23
N ALA A 816 18.16 -32.73 -39.50
CA ALA A 816 18.49 -34.07 -39.99
C ALA A 816 17.38 -35.10 -39.70
N ASN A 817 16.33 -34.71 -38.94
CA ASN A 817 15.34 -35.61 -38.36
C ASN A 817 16.00 -36.79 -37.62
N ASP A 818 17.04 -36.49 -36.84
CA ASP A 818 17.85 -37.50 -36.14
C ASP A 818 17.48 -37.58 -34.65
N GLN A 819 16.78 -38.66 -34.30
CA GLN A 819 16.34 -38.96 -32.94
C GLN A 819 17.50 -39.04 -31.95
N ARG A 820 18.65 -39.60 -32.37
CA ARG A 820 19.80 -39.76 -31.48
C ARG A 820 20.39 -38.41 -31.06
N THR A 821 20.50 -37.47 -32.00
CA THR A 821 20.95 -36.11 -31.66
C THR A 821 19.92 -35.39 -30.78
N TYR A 822 18.62 -35.63 -30.98
CA TYR A 822 17.59 -35.10 -30.07
C TYR A 822 17.74 -35.66 -28.65
N GLU A 823 17.96 -36.96 -28.49
CA GLU A 823 18.22 -37.57 -27.19
C GLU A 823 19.45 -36.97 -26.50
N LEU A 824 20.52 -36.69 -27.24
CA LEU A 824 21.71 -36.01 -26.69
C LEU A 824 21.44 -34.55 -26.29
N PHE A 825 20.52 -33.86 -26.97
CA PHE A 825 20.03 -32.55 -26.57
C PHE A 825 19.17 -32.64 -25.31
N ALA A 826 18.13 -33.48 -25.33
CA ALA A 826 17.20 -33.68 -24.23
C ALA A 826 17.93 -34.11 -22.96
N ARG A 827 18.86 -35.06 -23.06
CA ARG A 827 19.74 -35.48 -21.98
C ARG A 827 20.53 -34.30 -21.40
N SER A 828 21.13 -33.44 -22.24
CA SER A 828 21.87 -32.27 -21.75
C SER A 828 21.00 -31.18 -21.09
N MET A 829 19.71 -31.14 -21.40
CA MET A 829 18.74 -30.23 -20.76
C MET A 829 18.12 -30.81 -19.48
N ASN A 830 17.96 -32.14 -19.43
CA ASN A 830 17.23 -32.86 -18.38
C ASN A 830 18.14 -33.42 -17.29
N GLU A 831 19.38 -33.82 -17.60
CA GLU A 831 20.36 -34.23 -16.58
C GLU A 831 20.89 -32.98 -15.86
N GLN A 832 20.06 -32.43 -14.98
CA GLN A 832 20.36 -31.27 -14.12
C GLN A 832 21.06 -31.67 -12.81
N ASN A 833 21.45 -32.93 -12.68
CA ASN A 833 22.04 -33.53 -11.48
C ASN A 833 23.31 -32.79 -11.00
N GLU A 834 23.99 -32.08 -11.91
CA GLU A 834 25.13 -31.20 -11.61
C GLU A 834 24.90 -29.73 -12.00
N ARG A 835 23.75 -29.34 -12.55
CA ARG A 835 23.45 -27.96 -12.98
C ARG A 835 21.97 -27.66 -12.77
N LEU A 836 21.64 -27.23 -11.55
CA LEU A 836 20.29 -26.81 -11.18
C LEU A 836 19.99 -25.44 -11.80
N LEU A 837 19.34 -25.45 -12.96
CA LEU A 837 18.94 -24.24 -13.69
C LEU A 837 17.51 -23.81 -13.38
N THR A 838 16.67 -24.74 -12.92
CA THR A 838 15.23 -24.53 -12.74
C THR A 838 14.73 -25.31 -11.54
N PHE A 839 13.67 -24.85 -10.88
CA PHE A 839 13.07 -25.58 -9.75
C PHE A 839 12.56 -26.97 -10.13
N ARG A 840 12.09 -27.17 -11.37
CA ARG A 840 11.70 -28.50 -11.87
C ARG A 840 12.84 -29.54 -11.79
N GLY A 841 14.10 -29.10 -11.81
CA GLY A 841 15.27 -29.97 -11.66
C GLY A 841 15.49 -30.51 -10.23
N LEU A 842 14.73 -30.02 -9.25
CA LEU A 842 14.72 -30.54 -7.88
C LEU A 842 13.72 -31.70 -7.68
N PHE A 843 12.84 -31.95 -8.65
CA PHE A 843 11.85 -33.01 -8.59
C PHE A 843 12.34 -34.27 -9.29
N ASP A 844 11.90 -35.42 -8.78
CA ASP A 844 12.05 -36.72 -9.44
C ASP A 844 10.66 -37.36 -9.61
N PHE A 845 10.55 -38.28 -10.55
CA PHE A 845 9.29 -38.97 -10.84
C PHE A 845 9.07 -40.11 -9.84
N ASN A 846 7.86 -40.18 -9.29
CA ASN A 846 7.40 -41.37 -8.57
C ASN A 846 6.87 -42.38 -9.59
N TRP A 847 7.75 -43.22 -10.11
CA TRP A 847 7.44 -44.20 -11.15
C TRP A 847 6.51 -45.30 -10.64
N ALA A 848 5.62 -45.78 -11.51
CA ALA A 848 4.81 -46.96 -11.25
C ALA A 848 5.70 -48.22 -11.15
N GLU A 849 5.30 -49.21 -10.36
CA GLU A 849 6.07 -50.46 -10.20
C GLU A 849 6.20 -51.26 -11.50
N GLN A 850 5.25 -51.09 -12.42
CA GLN A 850 5.25 -51.73 -13.73
C GLN A 850 5.29 -50.67 -14.83
N GLU A 851 6.31 -50.78 -15.69
CA GLU A 851 6.39 -50.04 -16.93
C GLU A 851 5.38 -50.61 -17.93
N ILE A 852 4.65 -49.74 -18.63
CA ILE A 852 3.77 -50.14 -19.73
C ILE A 852 4.53 -50.09 -21.07
N PRO A 853 4.21 -50.96 -22.04
CA PRO A 853 4.75 -50.88 -23.39
C PRO A 853 4.44 -49.53 -24.05
N LEU A 854 5.37 -49.00 -24.85
CA LEU A 854 5.18 -47.71 -25.54
C LEU A 854 3.95 -47.69 -26.46
N ASP A 855 3.57 -48.84 -27.02
CA ASP A 855 2.38 -48.98 -27.88
C ASP A 855 1.04 -48.84 -27.11
N GLU A 856 1.08 -48.83 -25.77
CA GLU A 856 -0.07 -48.66 -24.88
C GLU A 856 -0.19 -47.24 -24.28
N VAL A 857 0.76 -46.34 -24.60
CA VAL A 857 0.83 -44.95 -24.10
C VAL A 857 -0.11 -44.00 -24.84
#